data_AF-A0A1X7T2A7-F1
#
_entry.id   AF-A0A1X7T2A7-F1
#
_cell.length_a   1.000
_cell.length_b   1.000
_cell.length_c   1.000
_cell.angle_alpha   90.00
_cell.angle_beta   90.00
_cell.angle_gamma   90.00
#
_symmetry.space_group_name_H-M   'P 1'
#
loop_
_entity.id
_entity.type
_entity.pdbx_description
1 polymer ?
#
loop_
_entity_poly.entity_id
_entity_poly.type
_entity_poly.pdbx_seq_one_letter_code
_entity_poly.pdbx_strand_id
1 'polypeptide(L)'
;MSTKPEQLKKAFDRELNITDFRLVWDKAGVLSGRWDSVAIMLGISYKKLYEIESETKTARGCLQKVFDCWLSRNYDYKSHGVPTLRMLCDSIKSNSGGADPALADEIAKEFNLTSSGEATTSLVHTPSSKEATPTVELPVPTSPQSESSVVYVKKKSFEYLPENLKRMIGDLQEVYLDNMRFTKKLFHSIDISEVIDFIQDYIALLLSPCFRKAQLIESIEKEFEHVKSMSQLFKVLRKYVSWFNFELVVKLVNTFITDDRDLQRKWSTYREKLKDYFKNNNTTAVQIADSIEFGLSDVPGTKVMIAKVARDDYTLNDLYFFHKLIADALEVPQYKFYFCTIDDGCMELKYSIPDFFNSVLFPLTNQQCHSLAEIGIIKITCHEYVHEMKQLPENELKKLHDSPIDIYDPLWYENTSTPLNEACWRGLKDEVQRLIDKIGLQKRDYEGRSAVHYAALSGSPTLLSYTVSEYRLNASQPDYKGVVPLALACMSGSINAVEYIMNTTDIDINITCNEGRTPLHYSCRHGNIDLSQYLIEVQDSDINITDNNKWNALTHSAESGNLKLVQYLINNHQLPLTSIALIEAVRINEYKLDPQIKTSDGLQAVHYAATVGAIDVLDLLHSTNDNDTLPIHTACASGVIQLVTFLIDVMKCDVTTEDKDGYDCVTQVCSSGNLDLLKLLIKQYNLNPRIFSRASSPEVAVIFGHVHILEWLRQEYHINVASFKNGVLPFYAAQYNRLYCLKHLLNNYSFDISDIYATLDDTQSTLLHIACQEGHFAIVLYLTSLPQCDISAKTSNGSTVLHLSCKSRSLPILKHLVEEHQLDLTIKDYNGMAPVHVACEEGSLSIVKYIIDHSPLSLDMTDSFGRTPLLIAAFSKNLPIIRYLNSKNCNISILDDKGFNVIHISAKGGSLDILRFFVDGRYCNPDITDTSGRTPLYLSAQEGHLEI
;
A
#
# COMPACT_ATOMS: atom_id res chain seq x y z
N MET A 1 69.87 -14.41 20.37
CA MET A 1 69.57 -15.83 20.70
C MET A 1 68.16 -16.17 20.21
N SER A 2 67.74 -17.45 20.22
CA SER A 2 66.47 -17.86 19.61
C SER A 2 65.26 -17.57 20.50
N THR A 3 64.56 -16.45 20.25
CA THR A 3 63.17 -16.26 20.66
C THR A 3 62.25 -16.81 19.57
N LYS A 4 61.88 -18.08 19.70
CA LYS A 4 61.15 -18.82 18.65
C LYS A 4 59.76 -18.20 18.36
N PRO A 5 59.18 -18.44 17.17
CA PRO A 5 57.76 -18.13 16.90
C PRO A 5 56.79 -18.72 17.94
N GLU A 6 57.16 -19.84 18.56
CA GLU A 6 56.43 -20.48 19.68
C GLU A 6 56.35 -19.58 20.93
N GLN A 7 57.39 -18.78 21.21
CA GLN A 7 57.39 -17.84 22.34
C GLN A 7 56.57 -16.59 22.05
N LEU A 8 56.67 -16.02 20.84
CA LEU A 8 55.78 -14.94 20.39
C LEU A 8 54.31 -15.38 20.46
N LYS A 9 53.99 -16.59 19.95
CA LYS A 9 52.63 -17.12 20.03
C LYS A 9 52.18 -17.28 21.50
N LYS A 10 53.01 -17.84 22.37
CA LYS A 10 52.75 -17.91 23.83
C LYS A 10 52.61 -16.55 24.52
N ALA A 11 53.21 -15.47 24.01
CA ALA A 11 53.07 -14.13 24.58
C ALA A 11 51.70 -13.51 24.20
N PHE A 12 51.31 -13.62 22.92
CA PHE A 12 50.00 -13.14 22.45
C PHE A 12 48.82 -13.93 23.03
N ASP A 13 48.99 -15.25 23.22
CA ASP A 13 48.00 -16.16 23.80
C ASP A 13 48.12 -16.29 25.33
N ARG A 14 48.83 -15.36 26.01
CA ARG A 14 48.89 -15.29 27.48
C ARG A 14 47.67 -14.54 28.02
N GLU A 15 47.08 -15.05 29.10
CA GLU A 15 46.08 -14.34 29.89
C GLU A 15 46.67 -13.02 30.45
N LEU A 16 45.92 -11.93 30.27
CA LEU A 16 46.25 -10.60 30.77
C LEU A 16 45.79 -10.46 32.23
N ASN A 17 46.67 -9.99 33.11
CA ASN A 17 46.31 -9.60 34.47
C ASN A 17 46.15 -8.07 34.59
N ILE A 18 45.57 -7.61 35.71
CA ILE A 18 45.28 -6.18 35.93
C ILE A 18 46.54 -5.27 35.95
N THR A 19 47.71 -5.83 36.25
CA THR A 19 49.00 -5.11 36.17
C THR A 19 49.50 -4.97 34.73
N ASP A 20 49.33 -6.01 33.90
CA ASP A 20 49.54 -5.90 32.45
C ASP A 20 48.60 -4.84 31.89
N PHE A 21 47.31 -4.93 32.22
CA PHE A 21 46.29 -4.08 31.62
C PHE A 21 46.53 -2.57 31.86
N ARG A 22 47.08 -2.17 33.01
CA ARG A 22 47.45 -0.75 33.25
C ARG A 22 48.41 -0.19 32.21
N LEU A 23 49.39 -0.99 31.75
CA LEU A 23 50.33 -0.55 30.73
C LEU A 23 49.64 -0.36 29.36
N VAL A 24 48.63 -1.18 29.06
CA VAL A 24 47.81 -1.00 27.85
C VAL A 24 46.88 0.22 28.00
N TRP A 25 46.26 0.40 29.16
CA TRP A 25 45.25 1.44 29.42
C TRP A 25 45.73 2.86 29.12
N ASP A 26 46.96 3.18 29.50
CA ASP A 26 47.54 4.51 29.27
C ASP A 26 47.68 4.85 27.76
N LYS A 27 47.71 3.83 26.87
CA LYS A 27 47.65 4.00 25.41
C LYS A 27 46.26 3.76 24.82
N ALA A 28 45.55 2.72 25.23
CA ALA A 28 44.21 2.42 24.75
C ALA A 28 43.15 3.48 25.14
N GLY A 29 43.43 4.32 26.15
CA GLY A 29 42.52 5.37 26.61
C GLY A 29 42.09 6.41 25.55
N VAL A 30 42.82 6.59 24.45
CA VAL A 30 42.34 7.42 23.32
C VAL A 30 41.15 6.81 22.58
N LEU A 31 40.97 5.49 22.64
CA LEU A 31 39.81 4.77 22.06
C LEU A 31 38.53 4.97 22.88
N SER A 32 38.56 5.78 23.94
CA SER A 32 37.42 6.04 24.81
C SER A 32 36.19 6.59 24.08
N GLY A 33 36.35 7.23 22.91
CA GLY A 33 35.24 7.64 22.04
C GLY A 33 34.52 6.50 21.30
N ARG A 34 35.09 5.28 21.25
CA ARG A 34 34.52 4.06 20.62
C ARG A 34 34.47 2.90 21.61
N TRP A 35 34.13 3.21 22.86
CA TRP A 35 34.22 2.29 24.00
C TRP A 35 33.23 1.12 23.91
N ASP A 36 32.05 1.40 23.37
CA ASP A 36 30.98 0.48 23.02
C ASP A 36 31.44 -0.54 21.97
N SER A 37 32.07 -0.05 20.90
CA SER A 37 32.54 -0.79 19.74
C SER A 37 33.66 -1.76 20.13
N VAL A 38 34.61 -1.28 20.95
CA VAL A 38 35.65 -2.13 21.57
C VAL A 38 35.02 -3.18 22.49
N ALA A 39 33.99 -2.84 23.28
CA ALA A 39 33.33 -3.79 24.18
C ALA A 39 32.59 -4.91 23.46
N ILE A 40 31.88 -4.59 22.37
CA ILE A 40 31.19 -5.57 21.52
C ILE A 40 32.21 -6.51 20.89
N MET A 41 33.32 -6.00 20.35
CA MET A 41 34.41 -6.80 19.80
C MET A 41 35.12 -7.67 20.85
N LEU A 42 35.07 -7.29 22.13
CA LEU A 42 35.56 -8.10 23.26
C LEU A 42 34.51 -9.09 23.80
N GLY A 43 33.28 -9.08 23.26
CA GLY A 43 32.17 -9.98 23.57
C GLY A 43 31.29 -9.58 24.75
N ILE A 44 31.30 -8.31 25.16
CA ILE A 44 30.40 -7.80 26.20
C ILE A 44 29.01 -7.55 25.58
N SER A 45 27.97 -8.10 26.21
CA SER A 45 26.59 -8.00 25.71
C SER A 45 26.00 -6.59 25.85
N TYR A 46 25.21 -6.16 24.86
CA TYR A 46 24.57 -4.84 24.81
C TYR A 46 23.87 -4.43 26.11
N LYS A 47 23.17 -5.35 26.79
CA LYS A 47 22.54 -5.06 28.09
C LYS A 47 23.55 -4.55 29.13
N LYS A 48 24.75 -5.13 29.17
CA LYS A 48 25.79 -4.72 30.12
C LYS A 48 26.45 -3.39 29.72
N LEU A 49 26.42 -3.02 28.43
CA LEU A 49 26.88 -1.71 27.97
C LEU A 49 25.96 -0.59 28.45
N TYR A 50 24.64 -0.74 28.34
CA TYR A 50 23.68 0.22 28.91
C TYR A 50 23.84 0.37 30.43
N GLU A 51 24.09 -0.73 31.16
CA GLU A 51 24.41 -0.66 32.60
C GLU A 51 25.70 0.17 32.83
N ILE A 52 26.80 -0.11 32.11
CA ILE A 52 28.07 0.62 32.22
C ILE A 52 27.93 2.12 31.90
N GLU A 53 27.21 2.48 30.84
CA GLU A 53 26.95 3.87 30.46
C GLU A 53 26.14 4.60 31.53
N SER A 54 25.07 3.98 32.04
CA SER A 54 24.24 4.55 33.10
C SER A 54 25.03 4.83 34.39
N GLU A 55 26.03 4.00 34.70
CA GLU A 55 26.88 4.15 35.88
C GLU A 55 28.05 5.13 35.69
N THR A 56 28.39 5.56 34.46
CA THR A 56 29.53 6.48 34.20
C THR A 56 29.25 7.45 33.04
N LYS A 57 28.96 8.72 33.35
CA LYS A 57 28.68 9.78 32.34
C LYS A 57 29.90 10.29 31.55
N THR A 58 30.96 9.50 31.37
CA THR A 58 32.12 9.87 30.55
C THR A 58 32.65 8.67 29.80
N ALA A 59 32.90 8.83 28.50
CA ALA A 59 33.31 7.75 27.60
C ALA A 59 34.60 7.03 28.07
N ARG A 60 35.52 7.77 28.71
CA ARG A 60 36.74 7.20 29.32
C ARG A 60 36.44 6.38 30.59
N GLY A 61 35.43 6.73 31.37
CA GLY A 61 34.92 5.90 32.46
C GLY A 61 34.24 4.63 31.95
N CYS A 62 33.44 4.74 30.88
CA CYS A 62 32.78 3.59 30.25
C CYS A 62 33.78 2.58 29.69
N LEU A 63 34.80 3.05 28.93
CA LEU A 63 35.88 2.19 28.43
C LEU A 63 36.62 1.49 29.58
N GLN A 64 36.89 2.20 30.68
CA GLN A 64 37.55 1.60 31.84
C GLN A 64 36.70 0.48 32.45
N LYS A 65 35.40 0.73 32.66
CA LYS A 65 34.46 -0.29 33.16
C LYS A 65 34.26 -1.46 32.22
N VAL A 66 34.36 -1.25 30.91
CA VAL A 66 34.38 -2.31 29.90
C VAL A 66 35.57 -3.24 30.11
N PHE A 67 36.77 -2.70 30.30
CA PHE A 67 37.95 -3.52 30.57
C PHE A 67 37.93 -4.15 31.96
N ASP A 68 37.47 -3.44 32.99
CA ASP A 68 37.26 -4.00 34.33
C ASP A 68 36.25 -5.18 34.28
N CYS A 69 35.19 -5.08 33.47
CA CYS A 69 34.21 -6.14 33.26
C CYS A 69 34.81 -7.33 32.48
N TRP A 70 35.55 -7.07 31.40
CA TRP A 70 36.20 -8.09 30.55
C TRP A 70 37.25 -8.91 31.32
N LEU A 71 38.02 -8.24 32.21
CA LEU A 71 39.02 -8.86 33.09
C LEU A 71 38.42 -9.43 34.38
N SER A 72 37.10 -9.25 34.61
CA SER A 72 36.42 -9.81 35.78
C SER A 72 36.14 -11.30 35.63
N ARG A 73 36.19 -12.03 36.75
CA ARG A 73 35.79 -13.46 36.80
C ARG A 73 34.31 -13.72 36.47
N ASN A 74 33.53 -12.68 36.20
CA ASN A 74 32.13 -12.78 35.80
C ASN A 74 31.95 -12.67 34.26
N TYR A 75 33.03 -12.46 33.50
CA TYR A 75 32.98 -12.49 32.04
C TYR A 75 32.90 -13.94 31.52
N ASP A 76 32.20 -14.17 30.40
CA ASP A 76 31.98 -15.52 29.88
C ASP A 76 33.16 -16.06 29.06
N TYR A 77 34.18 -16.49 29.80
CA TYR A 77 35.36 -17.15 29.26
C TYR A 77 35.07 -18.47 28.53
N LYS A 78 33.89 -19.09 28.67
CA LYS A 78 33.55 -20.33 27.95
C LYS A 78 33.18 -20.05 26.51
N SER A 79 32.39 -19.01 26.26
CA SER A 79 31.89 -18.67 24.92
C SER A 79 32.88 -17.80 24.14
N HIS A 80 33.63 -16.94 24.82
CA HIS A 80 34.47 -15.91 24.17
C HIS A 80 35.98 -16.05 24.44
N GLY A 81 36.40 -16.98 25.31
CA GLY A 81 37.80 -17.18 25.70
C GLY A 81 38.27 -16.26 26.82
N VAL A 82 39.48 -16.54 27.34
CA VAL A 82 40.12 -15.74 28.40
C VAL A 82 40.78 -14.47 27.82
N PRO A 83 40.78 -13.34 28.54
CA PRO A 83 41.37 -12.09 28.10
C PRO A 83 42.85 -12.23 27.71
N THR A 84 43.15 -12.09 26.42
CA THR A 84 44.51 -12.21 25.87
C THR A 84 44.93 -10.94 25.14
N LEU A 85 46.24 -10.72 25.02
CA LEU A 85 46.78 -9.62 24.23
C LEU A 85 46.34 -9.71 22.76
N ARG A 86 46.19 -10.93 22.21
CA ARG A 86 45.60 -11.15 20.89
C ARG A 86 44.19 -10.54 20.77
N MET A 87 43.25 -10.96 21.61
CA MET A 87 41.86 -10.46 21.57
C MET A 87 41.79 -8.93 21.68
N LEU A 88 42.65 -8.33 22.51
CA LEU A 88 42.70 -6.86 22.65
C LEU A 88 43.29 -6.17 21.40
N CYS A 89 44.37 -6.70 20.82
CA CYS A 89 44.91 -6.13 19.60
C CYS A 89 43.95 -6.31 18.42
N ASP A 90 43.22 -7.43 18.36
CA ASP A 90 42.26 -7.71 17.28
C ASP A 90 40.98 -6.87 17.42
N SER A 91 40.50 -6.59 18.64
CA SER A 91 39.37 -5.66 18.86
C SER A 91 39.73 -4.20 18.56
N ILE A 92 40.99 -3.80 18.77
CA ILE A 92 41.49 -2.47 18.40
C ILE A 92 41.75 -2.36 16.89
N LYS A 93 42.23 -3.43 16.24
CA LYS A 93 42.43 -3.52 14.78
C LYS A 93 41.13 -3.51 13.99
N SER A 94 40.08 -4.13 14.53
CA SER A 94 38.78 -4.24 13.86
C SER A 94 38.24 -2.87 13.48
N ASN A 95 37.87 -2.68 12.21
CA ASN A 95 37.16 -1.49 11.74
C ASN A 95 35.83 -1.28 12.48
N SER A 96 35.24 -2.35 13.03
CA SER A 96 34.02 -2.35 13.84
C SER A 96 34.28 -2.17 15.34
N GLY A 97 35.53 -1.91 15.75
CA GLY A 97 35.95 -1.78 17.14
C GLY A 97 36.76 -0.50 17.38
N GLY A 98 38.04 -0.65 17.70
CA GLY A 98 38.94 0.49 17.86
C GLY A 98 39.25 1.22 16.54
N ALA A 99 39.20 0.50 15.41
CA ALA A 99 39.59 0.94 14.06
C ALA A 99 40.93 1.69 14.02
N ASP A 100 41.91 1.23 14.80
CA ASP A 100 43.28 1.76 14.81
C ASP A 100 44.31 0.61 14.79
N PRO A 101 44.63 0.08 13.60
CA PRO A 101 45.60 -1.00 13.47
C PRO A 101 47.03 -0.59 13.87
N ALA A 102 47.36 0.72 13.81
CA ALA A 102 48.67 1.24 14.16
C ALA A 102 48.88 1.23 15.68
N LEU A 103 47.90 1.73 16.45
CA LEU A 103 47.90 1.67 17.91
C LEU A 103 47.92 0.23 18.42
N ALA A 104 47.19 -0.68 17.78
CA ALA A 104 47.23 -2.10 18.13
C ALA A 104 48.61 -2.75 17.85
N ASP A 105 49.26 -2.43 16.73
CA ASP A 105 50.62 -2.88 16.44
C ASP A 105 51.68 -2.23 17.35
N GLU A 106 51.43 -1.01 17.84
CA GLU A 106 52.29 -0.36 18.84
C GLU A 106 52.17 -1.04 20.21
N ILE A 107 50.94 -1.21 20.72
CA ILE A 107 50.64 -1.95 21.96
C ILE A 107 51.24 -3.35 21.88
N ALA A 108 51.05 -4.06 20.75
CA ALA A 108 51.61 -5.38 20.54
C ALA A 108 53.16 -5.38 20.58
N LYS A 109 53.84 -4.42 19.93
CA LYS A 109 55.31 -4.34 19.95
C LYS A 109 55.84 -4.05 21.35
N GLU A 110 55.22 -3.12 22.07
CA GLU A 110 55.63 -2.71 23.41
C GLU A 110 55.39 -3.80 24.47
N PHE A 111 54.32 -4.58 24.33
CA PHE A 111 54.10 -5.77 25.16
C PHE A 111 55.13 -6.87 24.90
N ASN A 112 55.51 -7.08 23.64
CA ASN A 112 56.59 -8.01 23.34
C ASN A 112 57.93 -7.51 23.92
N LEU A 113 58.26 -6.23 23.78
CA LEU A 113 59.47 -5.61 24.34
C LEU A 113 59.53 -5.70 25.87
N THR A 114 58.43 -5.43 26.58
CA THR A 114 58.35 -5.56 28.04
C THR A 114 58.37 -7.02 28.52
N SER A 115 57.92 -7.98 27.70
CA SER A 115 58.09 -9.41 27.97
C SER A 115 59.53 -9.91 27.79
N SER A 116 60.33 -9.24 26.95
CA SER A 116 61.76 -9.47 26.75
C SER A 116 62.57 -8.36 27.39
N GLY A 117 62.38 -8.17 28.69
CA GLY A 117 62.75 -6.93 29.38
C GLY A 117 64.24 -6.57 29.33
N GLU A 118 64.52 -5.33 28.94
CA GLU A 118 65.52 -4.48 29.57
C GLU A 118 65.09 -2.99 29.44
N ALA A 119 65.77 -2.08 30.14
CA ALA A 119 65.18 -0.80 30.54
C ALA A 119 65.25 0.32 29.47
N THR A 120 64.18 1.14 29.44
CA THR A 120 64.15 2.59 29.11
C THR A 120 65.09 3.16 28.03
N THR A 121 64.53 3.66 26.93
CA THR A 121 64.94 4.97 26.35
C THR A 121 63.90 5.53 25.37
N SER A 122 64.11 6.74 24.87
CA SER A 122 63.05 7.68 24.47
C SER A 122 63.14 8.23 23.03
N LEU A 123 61.95 8.49 22.44
CA LEU A 123 61.62 9.55 21.45
C LEU A 123 62.07 9.45 19.97
N VAL A 124 61.05 9.37 19.09
CA VAL A 124 60.78 10.20 17.87
C VAL A 124 61.79 10.22 16.70
N HIS A 125 61.34 9.81 15.48
CA HIS A 125 61.16 10.67 14.29
C HIS A 125 60.57 9.92 13.06
N THR A 126 60.16 10.69 12.03
CA THR A 126 59.39 10.33 10.81
C THR A 126 60.24 10.52 9.53
N PRO A 127 59.75 10.29 8.27
CA PRO A 127 59.08 9.12 7.66
C PRO A 127 59.64 8.75 6.23
N SER A 128 58.96 7.86 5.48
CA SER A 128 58.78 7.88 3.98
C SER A 128 59.29 6.71 3.07
N SER A 129 58.37 6.24 2.19
CA SER A 129 58.49 5.83 0.75
C SER A 129 59.18 4.54 0.21
N LYS A 130 58.33 3.71 -0.46
CA LYS A 130 58.42 3.11 -1.84
C LYS A 130 59.17 1.79 -2.23
N GLU A 131 58.37 0.89 -2.86
CA GLU A 131 58.53 0.14 -4.15
C GLU A 131 59.35 -1.18 -4.37
N ALA A 132 58.65 -2.19 -4.94
CA ALA A 132 59.02 -3.19 -5.99
C ALA A 132 59.62 -4.61 -5.69
N THR A 133 59.44 -5.54 -6.67
CA THR A 133 59.53 -7.04 -6.71
C THR A 133 60.62 -7.58 -7.69
N PRO A 134 60.77 -8.89 -8.14
CA PRO A 134 60.14 -10.23 -7.86
C PRO A 134 61.20 -11.35 -7.45
N THR A 135 61.32 -12.67 -7.82
CA THR A 135 60.75 -13.67 -8.81
C THR A 135 61.17 -15.16 -8.51
N VAL A 136 60.51 -16.19 -9.12
CA VAL A 136 61.03 -17.56 -9.57
C VAL A 136 61.44 -18.66 -8.52
N GLU A 137 61.31 -20.01 -8.68
CA GLU A 137 60.39 -20.90 -9.47
C GLU A 137 60.30 -22.43 -9.01
N LEU A 138 60.88 -23.43 -9.71
CA LEU A 138 60.55 -24.91 -9.71
C LEU A 138 61.80 -25.88 -9.65
N PRO A 139 61.77 -27.26 -9.68
CA PRO A 139 60.71 -28.26 -10.04
C PRO A 139 60.58 -29.59 -9.16
N VAL A 140 59.88 -30.62 -9.68
CA VAL A 140 59.49 -31.97 -9.11
C VAL A 140 59.35 -33.02 -10.27
N PRO A 141 58.88 -34.32 -10.17
CA PRO A 141 58.35 -35.19 -9.07
C PRO A 141 58.81 -36.71 -9.05
N THR A 142 58.23 -37.57 -8.17
CA THR A 142 57.91 -39.02 -8.44
C THR A 142 56.87 -39.62 -7.47
N SER A 143 56.09 -40.61 -7.92
CA SER A 143 54.95 -41.30 -7.24
C SER A 143 54.70 -42.67 -7.96
N PRO A 144 53.68 -43.55 -7.70
CA PRO A 144 52.28 -43.34 -7.22
C PRO A 144 51.78 -44.42 -6.20
N GLN A 145 50.48 -44.80 -6.26
CA GLN A 145 49.77 -45.89 -5.53
C GLN A 145 49.53 -45.66 -4.01
N SER A 146 48.52 -46.26 -3.34
CA SER A 146 47.21 -46.86 -3.72
C SER A 146 46.41 -47.19 -2.42
N GLU A 147 45.14 -47.65 -2.34
CA GLU A 147 43.83 -47.44 -3.02
C GLU A 147 42.75 -48.09 -2.08
N SER A 148 41.45 -47.77 -2.04
CA SER A 148 40.61 -46.75 -2.70
C SER A 148 39.44 -46.36 -1.73
N SER A 149 38.42 -45.56 -2.09
CA SER A 149 37.22 -46.04 -2.80
C SER A 149 36.26 -44.89 -3.14
N VAL A 150 35.53 -45.03 -4.26
CA VAL A 150 34.44 -44.16 -4.80
C VAL A 150 34.75 -42.67 -5.02
N VAL A 151 34.66 -42.23 -6.28
CA VAL A 151 34.78 -40.83 -6.71
C VAL A 151 33.45 -40.34 -7.29
N TYR A 152 33.09 -39.08 -7.00
CA TYR A 152 32.23 -38.28 -7.87
C TYR A 152 32.97 -37.01 -8.33
N VAL A 153 32.68 -36.57 -9.55
CA VAL A 153 33.60 -35.74 -10.34
C VAL A 153 33.51 -34.25 -10.01
N LYS A 154 34.66 -33.62 -9.72
CA LYS A 154 34.80 -32.16 -9.63
C LYS A 154 34.69 -31.54 -11.03
N LYS A 155 33.46 -31.15 -11.43
CA LYS A 155 33.16 -30.53 -12.72
C LYS A 155 33.96 -29.23 -12.87
N LYS A 156 34.71 -29.05 -13.97
CA LYS A 156 35.37 -27.78 -14.28
C LYS A 156 34.32 -26.70 -14.53
N SER A 157 34.54 -25.50 -13.99
CA SER A 157 33.93 -24.28 -14.50
C SER A 157 34.53 -24.00 -15.89
N PHE A 158 33.71 -24.14 -16.93
CA PHE A 158 34.03 -23.63 -18.26
C PHE A 158 33.50 -22.21 -18.35
N GLU A 159 34.35 -21.24 -18.70
CA GLU A 159 33.88 -19.96 -19.23
C GLU A 159 33.37 -20.20 -20.65
N TYR A 160 32.11 -19.87 -20.91
CA TYR A 160 31.47 -20.12 -22.20
C TYR A 160 31.73 -18.95 -23.16
N LEU A 161 32.38 -19.23 -24.30
CA LEU A 161 32.51 -18.22 -25.37
C LEU A 161 31.12 -17.83 -25.94
N PRO A 162 30.94 -16.59 -26.43
CA PRO A 162 29.65 -16.08 -26.91
C PRO A 162 28.98 -16.93 -28.01
N GLU A 163 29.77 -17.62 -28.84
CA GLU A 163 29.28 -18.51 -29.89
C GLU A 163 28.50 -19.72 -29.33
N ASN A 164 28.87 -20.21 -28.14
CA ASN A 164 28.14 -21.28 -27.47
C ASN A 164 26.80 -20.79 -26.93
N LEU A 165 26.73 -19.58 -26.35
CA LEU A 165 25.49 -19.02 -25.83
C LEU A 165 24.48 -18.78 -26.95
N LYS A 166 24.93 -18.19 -28.07
CA LYS A 166 24.10 -17.96 -29.27
C LYS A 166 23.58 -19.27 -29.87
N ARG A 167 24.38 -20.33 -29.82
CA ARG A 167 23.97 -21.69 -30.22
C ARG A 167 22.92 -22.27 -29.25
N MET A 168 23.16 -22.23 -27.94
CA MET A 168 22.20 -22.73 -26.94
C MET A 168 20.85 -22.00 -27.00
N ILE A 169 20.85 -20.70 -27.29
CA ILE A 169 19.64 -19.90 -27.54
C ILE A 169 18.91 -20.40 -28.79
N GLY A 170 19.62 -20.68 -29.88
CA GLY A 170 19.06 -21.30 -31.08
C GLY A 170 18.47 -22.70 -30.80
N ASP A 171 19.22 -23.55 -30.10
CA ASP A 171 18.80 -24.91 -29.73
C ASP A 171 17.53 -24.88 -28.83
N LEU A 172 17.41 -23.90 -27.93
CA LEU A 172 16.21 -23.68 -27.11
C LEU A 172 15.02 -23.18 -27.96
N GLN A 173 15.25 -22.24 -28.86
CA GLN A 173 14.21 -21.70 -29.74
C GLN A 173 13.68 -22.77 -30.71
N GLU A 174 14.55 -23.63 -31.25
CA GLU A 174 14.16 -24.74 -32.13
C GLU A 174 13.30 -25.78 -31.38
N VAL A 175 13.73 -26.19 -30.18
CA VAL A 175 12.95 -27.13 -29.34
C VAL A 175 11.58 -26.54 -28.94
N TYR A 176 11.50 -25.24 -28.65
CA TYR A 176 10.22 -24.57 -28.41
C TYR A 176 9.32 -24.59 -29.65
N LEU A 177 9.87 -24.25 -30.82
CA LEU A 177 9.11 -24.21 -32.07
C LEU A 177 8.56 -25.59 -32.45
N ASP A 178 9.35 -26.65 -32.25
CA ASP A 178 8.89 -28.02 -32.46
C ASP A 178 7.83 -28.43 -31.42
N ASN A 179 8.04 -28.15 -30.13
CA ASN A 179 7.04 -28.40 -29.09
C ASN A 179 5.71 -27.68 -29.37
N MET A 180 5.76 -26.41 -29.79
CA MET A 180 4.59 -25.65 -30.23
C MET A 180 3.93 -26.24 -31.48
N ARG A 181 4.72 -26.79 -32.42
CA ARG A 181 4.21 -27.45 -33.63
C ARG A 181 3.49 -28.75 -33.32
N PHE A 182 4.01 -29.57 -32.41
CA PHE A 182 3.32 -30.77 -31.89
C PHE A 182 2.06 -30.40 -31.12
N THR A 183 2.17 -29.45 -30.17
CA THR A 183 1.05 -28.93 -29.37
C THR A 183 -0.08 -28.45 -30.27
N LYS A 184 0.21 -27.51 -31.18
CA LYS A 184 -0.79 -26.97 -32.10
C LYS A 184 -1.41 -28.07 -32.96
N LYS A 185 -0.67 -29.09 -33.39
CA LYS A 185 -1.23 -30.21 -34.18
C LYS A 185 -2.29 -30.97 -33.37
N LEU A 186 -2.03 -31.29 -32.11
CA LEU A 186 -2.93 -32.07 -31.25
C LEU A 186 -4.16 -31.26 -30.79
N PHE A 187 -4.02 -29.94 -30.57
CA PHE A 187 -5.16 -29.07 -30.30
C PHE A 187 -6.18 -28.95 -31.45
N HIS A 188 -5.90 -29.38 -32.68
CA HIS A 188 -6.89 -29.31 -33.78
C HIS A 188 -8.11 -30.24 -33.60
N SER A 189 -8.06 -31.21 -32.67
CA SER A 189 -9.18 -32.12 -32.36
C SER A 189 -9.90 -31.79 -31.05
N ILE A 190 -9.66 -30.60 -30.48
CA ILE A 190 -10.24 -30.12 -29.23
C ILE A 190 -11.12 -28.91 -29.57
N ASP A 191 -12.24 -28.71 -28.86
CA ASP A 191 -13.09 -27.55 -29.11
C ASP A 191 -12.33 -26.25 -28.82
N ILE A 192 -12.54 -25.24 -29.67
CA ILE A 192 -11.95 -23.92 -29.49
C ILE A 192 -12.64 -23.14 -28.37
N SER A 193 -13.91 -23.43 -28.12
CA SER A 193 -14.76 -22.76 -27.14
C SER A 193 -14.28 -23.06 -25.72
N GLU A 194 -14.24 -24.35 -25.34
CA GLU A 194 -13.74 -24.83 -24.03
C GLU A 194 -12.35 -24.29 -23.69
N VAL A 195 -11.48 -24.16 -24.70
CA VAL A 195 -10.12 -23.66 -24.55
C VAL A 195 -10.07 -22.12 -24.43
N ILE A 196 -10.98 -21.38 -25.06
CA ILE A 196 -11.11 -19.93 -24.87
C ILE A 196 -11.68 -19.62 -23.48
N ASP A 197 -12.74 -20.31 -23.08
CA ASP A 197 -13.40 -20.11 -21.77
C ASP A 197 -12.38 -20.30 -20.62
N PHE A 198 -11.62 -21.41 -20.65
CA PHE A 198 -10.54 -21.66 -19.69
C PHE A 198 -9.42 -20.59 -19.74
N ILE A 199 -9.13 -20.01 -20.90
CA ILE A 199 -8.14 -18.92 -21.02
C ILE A 199 -8.68 -17.63 -20.39
N GLN A 200 -9.96 -17.30 -20.60
CA GLN A 200 -10.59 -16.11 -20.01
C GLN A 200 -10.66 -16.22 -18.48
N ASP A 201 -11.14 -17.35 -17.94
CA ASP A 201 -11.13 -17.66 -16.51
C ASP A 201 -9.71 -17.54 -15.91
N TYR A 202 -8.70 -18.07 -16.62
CA TYR A 202 -7.33 -18.09 -16.11
C TYR A 202 -6.59 -16.74 -16.26
N ILE A 203 -7.02 -15.86 -17.18
CA ILE A 203 -6.53 -14.47 -17.28
C ILE A 203 -6.97 -13.66 -16.05
N ALA A 204 -8.23 -13.79 -15.62
CA ALA A 204 -8.71 -13.15 -14.40
C ALA A 204 -7.95 -13.64 -13.15
N LEU A 205 -7.52 -14.90 -13.15
CA LEU A 205 -6.78 -15.54 -12.06
C LEU A 205 -5.28 -15.19 -12.05
N LEU A 206 -4.64 -15.00 -13.21
CA LEU A 206 -3.23 -14.61 -13.35
C LEU A 206 -2.93 -13.15 -12.97
N LEU A 207 -3.93 -12.27 -12.95
CA LEU A 207 -3.75 -10.81 -12.81
C LEU A 207 -4.28 -10.21 -11.49
N SER A 208 -4.76 -11.06 -10.57
CA SER A 208 -5.29 -10.67 -9.26
C SER A 208 -4.24 -10.81 -8.14
N PRO A 209 -4.12 -9.88 -7.16
CA PRO A 209 -5.04 -8.78 -6.86
C PRO A 209 -4.56 -7.38 -7.28
N CYS A 210 -3.31 -7.23 -7.72
CA CYS A 210 -2.65 -5.92 -7.82
C CYS A 210 -3.05 -5.09 -9.05
N PHE A 211 -3.62 -5.69 -10.10
CA PHE A 211 -4.03 -4.98 -11.32
C PHE A 211 -5.56 -4.88 -11.46
N ARG A 212 -6.22 -4.15 -10.55
CA ARG A 212 -7.63 -3.72 -10.72
C ARG A 212 -7.79 -2.64 -11.81
N LYS A 213 -7.36 -2.91 -13.04
CA LYS A 213 -7.66 -2.13 -14.24
C LYS A 213 -8.57 -2.96 -15.14
N ALA A 214 -9.88 -2.92 -14.87
CA ALA A 214 -10.89 -3.69 -15.59
C ALA A 214 -10.78 -3.54 -17.12
N GLN A 215 -10.51 -2.32 -17.60
CA GLN A 215 -10.31 -2.01 -19.03
C GLN A 215 -9.15 -2.79 -19.69
N LEU A 216 -8.09 -3.16 -18.96
CA LEU A 216 -6.99 -3.96 -19.51
C LEU A 216 -7.39 -5.43 -19.66
N ILE A 217 -8.08 -5.97 -18.64
CA ILE A 217 -8.61 -7.33 -18.65
C ILE A 217 -9.66 -7.46 -19.78
N GLU A 218 -10.64 -6.54 -19.82
CA GLU A 218 -11.67 -6.43 -20.85
C GLU A 218 -11.09 -6.28 -22.27
N SER A 219 -9.97 -5.57 -22.43
CA SER A 219 -9.25 -5.43 -23.72
C SER A 219 -8.62 -6.75 -24.17
N ILE A 220 -8.02 -7.51 -23.24
CA ILE A 220 -7.44 -8.83 -23.52
C ILE A 220 -8.55 -9.85 -23.79
N GLU A 221 -9.61 -9.88 -22.99
CA GLU A 221 -10.78 -10.76 -23.18
C GLU A 221 -11.39 -10.59 -24.57
N LYS A 222 -11.59 -9.33 -25.02
CA LYS A 222 -12.06 -8.99 -26.37
C LYS A 222 -11.13 -9.44 -27.50
N GLU A 223 -9.82 -9.55 -27.27
CA GLU A 223 -8.91 -10.17 -28.26
C GLU A 223 -9.17 -11.67 -28.42
N PHE A 224 -9.62 -12.36 -27.37
CA PHE A 224 -9.96 -13.79 -27.42
C PHE A 224 -11.40 -14.05 -27.93
N GLU A 225 -12.39 -13.19 -27.63
CA GLU A 225 -13.77 -13.28 -28.17
C GLU A 225 -13.83 -13.43 -29.70
N HIS A 226 -12.88 -12.82 -30.41
CA HIS A 226 -12.85 -12.79 -31.87
C HIS A 226 -12.17 -14.02 -32.51
N VAL A 227 -11.70 -14.98 -31.70
CA VAL A 227 -10.99 -16.19 -32.13
C VAL A 227 -11.98 -17.29 -32.51
N LYS A 228 -12.00 -17.70 -33.78
CA LYS A 228 -12.94 -18.71 -34.31
C LYS A 228 -12.26 -20.00 -34.78
N SER A 229 -11.00 -20.21 -34.38
CA SER A 229 -10.22 -21.41 -34.69
C SER A 229 -8.95 -21.51 -33.86
N MET A 230 -8.48 -22.73 -33.60
CA MET A 230 -7.17 -22.98 -32.98
C MET A 230 -6.01 -22.30 -33.72
N SER A 231 -6.12 -22.13 -35.04
CA SER A 231 -5.07 -21.44 -35.81
C SER A 231 -5.01 -19.94 -35.54
N GLN A 232 -6.14 -19.31 -35.22
CA GLN A 232 -6.22 -17.94 -34.72
C GLN A 232 -5.84 -17.85 -33.24
N LEU A 233 -6.22 -18.83 -32.39
CA LEU A 233 -5.83 -18.85 -30.97
C LEU A 233 -4.31 -18.85 -30.81
N PHE A 234 -3.62 -19.78 -31.47
CA PHE A 234 -2.16 -19.81 -31.55
C PHE A 234 -1.57 -18.68 -32.43
N LYS A 235 -2.35 -17.67 -32.82
CA LYS A 235 -1.87 -16.38 -33.37
C LYS A 235 -2.02 -15.25 -32.34
N VAL A 236 -3.13 -15.21 -31.60
CA VAL A 236 -3.36 -14.27 -30.48
C VAL A 236 -2.42 -14.61 -29.30
N LEU A 237 -2.36 -15.87 -28.88
CA LEU A 237 -1.44 -16.33 -27.83
C LEU A 237 0.03 -15.97 -28.09
N ARG A 238 0.47 -15.83 -29.35
CA ARG A 238 1.85 -15.42 -29.69
C ARG A 238 2.15 -13.93 -29.40
N LYS A 239 1.19 -13.14 -28.94
CA LYS A 239 1.41 -11.81 -28.33
C LYS A 239 1.86 -11.93 -26.86
N TYR A 240 1.36 -12.93 -26.15
CA TYR A 240 1.46 -13.05 -24.69
C TYR A 240 2.38 -14.20 -24.23
N VAL A 241 2.56 -15.21 -25.10
CA VAL A 241 3.37 -16.41 -24.86
C VAL A 241 4.58 -16.38 -25.79
N SER A 242 5.77 -16.40 -25.21
CA SER A 242 7.06 -16.43 -25.90
C SER A 242 7.77 -17.76 -25.66
N TRP A 243 8.98 -17.94 -26.23
CA TRP A 243 9.77 -19.13 -25.91
C TRP A 243 10.41 -19.08 -24.51
N PHE A 244 10.51 -17.88 -23.89
CA PHE A 244 10.86 -17.73 -22.48
C PHE A 244 9.63 -17.84 -21.56
N ASN A 245 8.49 -17.24 -21.94
CA ASN A 245 7.24 -17.28 -21.18
C ASN A 245 6.26 -18.29 -21.81
N PHE A 246 6.31 -19.54 -21.37
CA PHE A 246 5.60 -20.68 -21.97
C PHE A 246 4.58 -21.36 -21.02
N GLU A 247 4.46 -20.90 -19.77
CA GLU A 247 3.66 -21.55 -18.72
C GLU A 247 2.18 -21.72 -19.08
N LEU A 248 1.56 -20.71 -19.72
CA LEU A 248 0.18 -20.79 -20.18
C LEU A 248 -0.05 -21.96 -21.15
N VAL A 249 0.91 -22.24 -22.04
CA VAL A 249 0.82 -23.40 -22.95
C VAL A 249 1.03 -24.72 -22.21
N VAL A 250 1.92 -24.77 -21.21
CA VAL A 250 2.08 -25.98 -20.38
C VAL A 250 0.80 -26.26 -19.58
N LYS A 251 0.16 -25.22 -19.03
CA LYS A 251 -1.12 -25.34 -18.33
C LYS A 251 -2.20 -25.87 -19.27
N LEU A 252 -2.35 -25.30 -20.46
CA LEU A 252 -3.30 -25.75 -21.48
C LEU A 252 -3.06 -27.20 -21.91
N VAL A 253 -1.80 -27.59 -22.16
CA VAL A 253 -1.45 -28.99 -22.49
C VAL A 253 -1.82 -29.94 -21.35
N ASN A 254 -1.55 -29.57 -20.10
CA ASN A 254 -1.85 -30.43 -18.95
C ASN A 254 -3.35 -30.50 -18.64
N THR A 255 -4.14 -29.47 -18.96
CA THR A 255 -5.61 -29.48 -18.82
C THR A 255 -6.28 -30.28 -19.93
N PHE A 256 -5.94 -30.02 -21.20
CA PHE A 256 -6.70 -30.49 -22.37
C PHE A 256 -6.05 -31.65 -23.14
N ILE A 257 -4.77 -31.96 -22.90
CA ILE A 257 -4.05 -33.09 -23.51
C ILE A 257 -3.48 -33.96 -22.39
N THR A 258 -4.38 -34.60 -21.63
CA THR A 258 -4.06 -35.48 -20.50
C THR A 258 -3.33 -36.77 -20.92
N ASP A 259 -3.64 -37.26 -22.12
CA ASP A 259 -3.30 -38.64 -22.51
C ASP A 259 -1.97 -38.74 -23.30
N ASP A 260 -1.56 -37.67 -23.98
CA ASP A 260 -0.27 -37.61 -24.68
C ASP A 260 0.87 -37.28 -23.69
N ARG A 261 1.29 -38.32 -22.97
CA ARG A 261 2.43 -38.25 -22.04
C ARG A 261 3.75 -37.91 -22.72
N ASP A 262 3.90 -38.09 -24.04
CA ASP A 262 5.10 -37.68 -24.77
C ASP A 262 5.11 -36.15 -25.02
N LEU A 263 3.96 -35.52 -25.27
CA LEU A 263 3.85 -34.06 -25.35
C LEU A 263 4.10 -33.40 -23.98
N GLN A 264 3.50 -33.93 -22.91
CA GLN A 264 3.77 -33.45 -21.54
C GLN A 264 5.26 -33.59 -21.20
N ARG A 265 5.85 -34.76 -21.51
CA ARG A 265 7.30 -35.00 -21.30
C ARG A 265 8.17 -34.06 -22.13
N LYS A 266 7.79 -33.71 -23.36
CA LYS A 266 8.49 -32.71 -24.19
C LYS A 266 8.50 -31.32 -23.52
N TRP A 267 7.38 -30.88 -22.95
CA TRP A 267 7.31 -29.60 -22.24
C TRP A 267 8.07 -29.61 -20.90
N SER A 268 8.01 -30.70 -20.13
CA SER A 268 8.83 -30.85 -18.92
C SER A 268 10.34 -30.91 -19.25
N THR A 269 10.72 -31.57 -20.35
CA THR A 269 12.11 -31.57 -20.83
C THR A 269 12.56 -30.16 -21.27
N TYR A 270 11.64 -29.34 -21.79
CA TYR A 270 11.91 -27.95 -22.12
C TYR A 270 12.11 -27.07 -20.88
N ARG A 271 11.24 -27.23 -19.86
CA ARG A 271 11.39 -26.57 -18.55
C ARG A 271 12.74 -26.86 -17.91
N GLU A 272 13.15 -28.14 -17.86
CA GLU A 272 14.44 -28.50 -17.27
C GLU A 272 15.64 -28.00 -18.11
N LYS A 273 15.53 -27.94 -19.45
CA LYS A 273 16.52 -27.26 -20.30
C LYS A 273 16.63 -25.76 -20.00
N LEU A 274 15.53 -25.06 -19.72
CA LEU A 274 15.55 -23.66 -19.30
C LEU A 274 16.16 -23.49 -17.90
N LYS A 275 15.83 -24.36 -16.94
CA LYS A 275 16.52 -24.37 -15.64
C LYS A 275 18.02 -24.58 -15.78
N ASP A 276 18.46 -25.53 -16.61
CA ASP A 276 19.89 -25.75 -16.86
C ASP A 276 20.52 -24.54 -17.58
N TYR A 277 19.80 -23.86 -18.49
CA TYR A 277 20.24 -22.61 -19.10
C TYR A 277 20.50 -21.53 -18.04
N PHE A 278 19.53 -21.23 -17.17
CA PHE A 278 19.69 -20.23 -16.10
C PHE A 278 20.74 -20.63 -15.05
N LYS A 279 20.78 -21.91 -14.63
CA LYS A 279 21.73 -22.39 -13.60
C LYS A 279 23.17 -22.47 -14.08
N ASN A 280 23.43 -22.67 -15.38
CA ASN A 280 24.79 -22.78 -15.92
C ASN A 280 25.31 -21.51 -16.63
N ASN A 281 24.45 -20.56 -17.04
CA ASN A 281 24.86 -19.32 -17.75
C ASN A 281 24.67 -18.05 -16.90
N ASN A 282 25.02 -18.10 -15.62
CA ASN A 282 24.96 -16.95 -14.70
C ASN A 282 26.13 -15.96 -14.94
N THR A 283 26.18 -15.38 -16.14
CA THR A 283 27.14 -14.36 -16.57
C THR A 283 26.41 -13.15 -17.15
N THR A 284 27.14 -12.04 -17.37
CA THR A 284 26.60 -10.73 -17.78
C THR A 284 25.70 -10.75 -19.03
N ALA A 285 25.78 -11.78 -19.87
CA ALA A 285 24.94 -11.94 -21.04
C ALA A 285 23.49 -12.41 -20.75
N VAL A 286 23.18 -12.86 -19.52
CA VAL A 286 21.84 -13.32 -19.10
C VAL A 286 21.27 -12.41 -18.01
N GLN A 287 21.34 -11.10 -18.23
CA GLN A 287 20.81 -10.05 -17.33
C GLN A 287 19.42 -9.51 -17.73
N ILE A 288 18.72 -10.18 -18.65
CA ILE A 288 17.55 -9.64 -19.37
C ILE A 288 16.22 -10.34 -19.01
N ALA A 289 16.23 -11.42 -18.20
CA ALA A 289 15.03 -12.20 -17.87
C ALA A 289 15.11 -12.83 -16.47
N ASP A 290 14.04 -12.76 -15.67
CA ASP A 290 13.97 -13.38 -14.34
C ASP A 290 13.31 -14.77 -14.37
N SER A 291 14.02 -15.76 -13.83
CA SER A 291 13.49 -17.10 -13.54
C SER A 291 12.17 -17.15 -12.75
N ILE A 292 11.92 -16.22 -11.82
CA ILE A 292 10.72 -16.24 -10.96
C ILE A 292 9.47 -15.77 -11.72
N GLU A 293 9.58 -14.80 -12.62
CA GLU A 293 8.48 -14.37 -13.51
C GLU A 293 7.97 -15.52 -14.41
N PHE A 294 8.82 -16.52 -14.67
CA PHE A 294 8.49 -17.72 -15.45
C PHE A 294 8.32 -18.98 -14.59
N GLY A 295 8.06 -18.81 -13.28
CA GLY A 295 7.64 -19.90 -12.38
C GLY A 295 8.75 -20.89 -11.97
N LEU A 296 10.03 -20.53 -12.12
CA LEU A 296 11.18 -21.36 -11.77
C LEU A 296 11.75 -20.99 -10.39
N SER A 297 11.06 -21.38 -9.32
CA SER A 297 11.40 -21.04 -7.94
C SER A 297 12.63 -21.77 -7.35
N ASP A 298 13.23 -22.72 -8.07
CA ASP A 298 14.39 -23.53 -7.63
C ASP A 298 15.74 -23.07 -8.20
N VAL A 299 15.85 -21.80 -8.62
CA VAL A 299 17.06 -21.20 -9.21
C VAL A 299 17.74 -20.24 -8.22
N PRO A 300 19.01 -20.46 -7.80
CA PRO A 300 19.69 -19.56 -6.87
C PRO A 300 20.15 -18.26 -7.53
N GLY A 301 19.60 -17.10 -7.12
CA GLY A 301 20.17 -15.80 -7.49
C GLY A 301 19.25 -14.57 -7.46
N THR A 302 17.92 -14.75 -7.40
CA THR A 302 16.93 -13.67 -7.64
C THR A 302 16.87 -12.60 -6.53
N LYS A 303 16.65 -11.32 -6.90
CA LYS A 303 16.79 -10.14 -6.02
C LYS A 303 15.87 -8.97 -6.41
N VAL A 304 14.79 -8.75 -5.66
CA VAL A 304 13.87 -7.60 -5.79
C VAL A 304 13.30 -7.22 -4.40
N MET A 305 13.06 -5.93 -4.15
CA MET A 305 12.29 -5.39 -3.00
C MET A 305 11.25 -4.35 -3.46
N ILE A 306 10.17 -4.13 -2.71
CA ILE A 306 9.01 -3.28 -3.10
C ILE A 306 8.54 -2.39 -1.91
N ALA A 307 8.04 -1.17 -2.20
CA ALA A 307 7.38 -0.22 -1.28
C ALA A 307 6.04 0.31 -1.87
N LYS A 308 5.26 1.19 -1.19
CA LYS A 308 3.88 1.63 -1.59
C LYS A 308 3.46 3.07 -1.13
N VAL A 309 3.01 3.96 -2.04
CA VAL A 309 2.87 5.45 -1.88
C VAL A 309 1.76 5.96 -0.95
N ALA A 310 1.88 7.23 -0.54
CA ALA A 310 0.79 8.10 -0.07
C ALA A 310 0.89 9.63 -0.44
N ARG A 311 1.61 10.05 -1.50
CA ARG A 311 1.61 11.43 -2.05
C ARG A 311 1.68 11.45 -3.59
N ASP A 312 1.19 12.54 -4.22
CA ASP A 312 1.01 12.69 -5.68
C ASP A 312 2.10 13.52 -6.38
N ASP A 313 3.02 14.16 -5.65
CA ASP A 313 3.80 15.32 -6.10
C ASP A 313 5.32 15.11 -6.34
N TYR A 314 5.82 13.88 -6.20
CA TYR A 314 7.18 13.53 -6.65
C TYR A 314 7.28 13.44 -8.19
N THR A 315 8.38 13.94 -8.77
CA THR A 315 8.66 13.74 -10.19
C THR A 315 9.30 12.37 -10.44
N LEU A 316 9.22 11.89 -11.69
CA LEU A 316 9.84 10.63 -12.09
C LEU A 316 11.37 10.64 -11.93
N ASN A 317 11.99 11.83 -12.00
CA ASN A 317 13.42 12.01 -11.77
C ASN A 317 13.79 11.75 -10.30
N ASP A 318 12.96 12.20 -9.36
CA ASP A 318 13.20 12.01 -7.91
C ASP A 318 13.17 10.52 -7.56
N LEU A 319 12.18 9.79 -8.07
CA LEU A 319 12.05 8.35 -7.87
C LEU A 319 13.23 7.56 -8.48
N TYR A 320 13.74 7.97 -9.65
CA TYR A 320 14.93 7.39 -10.26
C TYR A 320 16.22 7.72 -9.47
N PHE A 321 16.32 8.95 -8.98
CA PHE A 321 17.43 9.45 -8.17
C PHE A 321 17.51 8.71 -6.83
N PHE A 322 16.39 8.58 -6.11
CA PHE A 322 16.27 7.74 -4.91
C PHE A 322 16.64 6.29 -5.20
N HIS A 323 16.16 5.70 -6.30
CA HIS A 323 16.45 4.31 -6.65
C HIS A 323 17.95 4.01 -6.77
N LYS A 324 18.69 4.93 -7.39
CA LYS A 324 20.14 4.79 -7.54
C LYS A 324 20.89 5.08 -6.24
N LEU A 325 20.62 6.23 -5.60
CA LEU A 325 21.35 6.66 -4.41
C LEU A 325 21.12 5.77 -3.19
N ILE A 326 19.92 5.20 -3.00
CA ILE A 326 19.67 4.28 -1.88
C ILE A 326 20.42 2.95 -2.11
N ALA A 327 20.45 2.44 -3.35
CA ALA A 327 21.18 1.22 -3.66
C ALA A 327 22.70 1.39 -3.55
N ASP A 328 23.23 2.55 -3.97
CA ASP A 328 24.64 2.92 -3.82
C ASP A 328 25.01 3.17 -2.34
N ALA A 329 24.23 3.95 -1.59
CA ALA A 329 24.49 4.26 -0.18
C ALA A 329 24.41 3.05 0.76
N LEU A 330 23.48 2.12 0.49
CA LEU A 330 23.37 0.85 1.22
C LEU A 330 24.41 -0.20 0.78
N GLU A 331 25.35 0.15 -0.12
CA GLU A 331 26.36 -0.75 -0.71
C GLU A 331 25.77 -2.01 -1.40
N VAL A 332 24.53 -1.90 -1.90
CA VAL A 332 23.80 -2.99 -2.56
C VAL A 332 23.28 -2.64 -3.98
N PRO A 333 24.11 -2.08 -4.89
CA PRO A 333 23.68 -1.69 -6.25
C PRO A 333 23.16 -2.86 -7.11
N GLN A 334 23.42 -4.10 -6.70
CA GLN A 334 22.89 -5.33 -7.29
C GLN A 334 21.45 -5.71 -6.88
N TYR A 335 20.70 -4.84 -6.20
CA TYR A 335 19.28 -5.05 -5.85
C TYR A 335 18.39 -3.98 -6.50
N LYS A 336 17.33 -4.41 -7.21
CA LYS A 336 16.31 -3.49 -7.72
C LYS A 336 15.27 -3.20 -6.64
N PHE A 337 15.26 -1.97 -6.15
CA PHE A 337 14.25 -1.45 -5.22
C PHE A 337 13.10 -0.79 -6.01
N TYR A 338 11.92 -1.40 -6.01
CA TYR A 338 10.72 -0.81 -6.63
C TYR A 338 10.02 0.08 -5.61
N PHE A 339 10.38 1.36 -5.62
CA PHE A 339 9.80 2.36 -4.72
C PHE A 339 8.34 2.57 -4.98
N CYS A 340 7.67 2.94 -3.89
CA CYS A 340 6.48 3.76 -3.93
C CYS A 340 6.29 4.47 -2.57
N THR A 341 6.61 3.88 -1.39
CA THR A 341 6.63 4.65 -0.13
C THR A 341 7.90 5.46 -0.01
N ILE A 342 7.74 6.78 0.04
CA ILE A 342 8.45 7.65 0.98
C ILE A 342 7.41 8.68 1.45
N ASP A 343 7.25 8.86 2.76
CA ASP A 343 6.51 9.97 3.39
C ASP A 343 7.53 11.06 3.80
N ASP A 344 7.07 12.26 4.15
CA ASP A 344 7.94 13.38 4.55
C ASP A 344 8.95 12.98 5.66
N GLY A 345 10.20 12.76 5.25
CA GLY A 345 11.28 12.29 6.10
C GLY A 345 11.23 10.81 6.53
N CYS A 346 10.28 9.99 6.08
CA CYS A 346 10.06 8.63 6.58
C CYS A 346 9.89 7.58 5.46
N MET A 347 10.68 6.50 5.49
CA MET A 347 10.58 5.38 4.53
C MET A 347 10.01 4.12 5.18
N GLU A 348 8.92 3.56 4.62
CA GLU A 348 8.31 2.31 5.09
C GLU A 348 8.52 1.16 4.09
N LEU A 349 9.05 0.03 4.58
CA LEU A 349 9.28 -1.20 3.81
C LEU A 349 8.23 -2.27 4.11
N LYS A 350 7.69 -2.95 3.09
CA LYS A 350 6.61 -3.95 3.24
C LYS A 350 6.81 -5.24 2.43
N TYR A 351 7.04 -6.33 3.16
CA TYR A 351 7.02 -7.75 2.75
C TYR A 351 8.10 -8.27 1.78
N SER A 352 8.22 -9.62 1.77
CA SER A 352 9.12 -10.44 0.96
C SER A 352 10.63 -10.32 1.24
N ILE A 353 11.00 -10.03 2.50
CA ILE A 353 12.37 -10.26 3.01
C ILE A 353 12.32 -11.49 3.94
N PRO A 354 13.17 -12.53 3.75
CA PRO A 354 13.31 -13.64 4.71
C PRO A 354 13.87 -13.13 6.04
N ASP A 355 13.37 -13.62 7.19
CA ASP A 355 13.68 -13.06 8.52
C ASP A 355 15.18 -12.91 8.82
N PHE A 356 16.03 -13.80 8.32
CA PHE A 356 17.48 -13.70 8.50
C PHE A 356 18.07 -12.44 7.84
N PHE A 357 17.55 -12.01 6.69
CA PHE A 357 18.02 -10.79 6.01
C PHE A 357 17.63 -9.53 6.77
N ASN A 358 16.48 -9.52 7.48
CA ASN A 358 16.09 -8.40 8.35
C ASN A 358 17.15 -8.17 9.44
N SER A 359 17.71 -9.24 10.02
CA SER A 359 18.79 -9.18 11.01
C SER A 359 20.19 -8.85 10.44
N VAL A 360 20.31 -8.69 9.12
CA VAL A 360 21.57 -8.37 8.42
C VAL A 360 21.54 -6.98 7.78
N LEU A 361 20.36 -6.48 7.39
CA LEU A 361 20.18 -5.12 6.85
C LEU A 361 19.98 -4.04 7.93
N PHE A 362 19.57 -4.42 9.14
CA PHE A 362 19.36 -3.51 10.27
C PHE A 362 20.13 -4.03 11.50
N PRO A 363 20.94 -3.20 12.18
CA PRO A 363 21.01 -1.75 12.11
C PRO A 363 21.85 -1.21 10.94
N LEU A 364 21.42 -0.07 10.40
CA LEU A 364 22.17 0.70 9.41
C LEU A 364 23.44 1.30 10.04
N THR A 365 24.49 1.48 9.23
CA THR A 365 25.72 2.15 9.70
C THR A 365 25.49 3.66 9.85
N ASN A 366 26.27 4.31 10.74
CA ASN A 366 26.22 5.77 10.89
C ASN A 366 26.48 6.53 9.56
N GLN A 367 27.25 5.94 8.63
CA GLN A 367 27.50 6.50 7.30
C GLN A 367 26.26 6.39 6.40
N GLN A 368 25.59 5.24 6.38
CA GLN A 368 24.32 5.07 5.68
C GLN A 368 23.23 6.01 6.23
N CYS A 369 23.13 6.13 7.56
CA CYS A 369 22.21 7.09 8.18
C CYS A 369 22.57 8.56 7.87
N HIS A 370 23.83 8.87 7.59
CA HIS A 370 24.24 10.20 7.13
C HIS A 370 23.76 10.43 5.69
N SER A 371 24.09 9.55 4.75
CA SER A 371 23.71 9.70 3.34
C SER A 371 22.21 9.58 3.08
N LEU A 372 21.46 8.90 3.95
CA LEU A 372 19.98 8.90 3.91
C LEU A 372 19.42 10.22 4.44
N ALA A 373 20.01 10.80 5.49
CA ALA A 373 19.64 12.14 5.98
C ALA A 373 20.06 13.27 5.02
N GLU A 374 21.17 13.11 4.27
CA GLU A 374 21.62 14.05 3.21
C GLU A 374 20.57 14.21 2.10
N ILE A 375 19.79 13.15 1.82
CA ILE A 375 18.66 13.16 0.87
C ILE A 375 17.30 13.30 1.57
N GLY A 376 17.28 13.76 2.82
CA GLY A 376 16.07 14.15 3.57
C GLY A 376 15.37 13.03 4.37
N ILE A 377 15.84 11.78 4.30
CA ILE A 377 15.23 10.66 5.05
C ILE A 377 15.77 10.67 6.49
N ILE A 378 14.92 11.04 7.44
CA ILE A 378 15.26 11.10 8.88
C ILE A 378 14.67 9.94 9.69
N LYS A 379 13.89 9.05 9.07
CA LYS A 379 13.20 7.93 9.73
C LYS A 379 13.00 6.76 8.78
N ILE A 380 13.12 5.53 9.27
CA ILE A 380 12.81 4.30 8.53
C ILE A 380 11.97 3.37 9.42
N THR A 381 10.94 2.75 8.83
CA THR A 381 10.00 1.86 9.50
C THR A 381 9.88 0.52 8.76
N CYS A 382 9.89 -0.58 9.52
CA CYS A 382 9.72 -1.94 9.00
C CYS A 382 9.00 -2.80 10.05
N HIS A 383 7.70 -3.01 9.87
CA HIS A 383 6.80 -3.59 10.87
C HIS A 383 6.93 -2.89 12.24
N GLU A 384 7.41 -3.58 13.28
CA GLU A 384 7.57 -3.02 14.63
C GLU A 384 8.91 -2.26 14.82
N TYR A 385 9.83 -2.36 13.86
CA TYR A 385 11.14 -1.70 13.94
C TYR A 385 11.07 -0.27 13.39
N VAL A 386 11.50 0.68 14.21
CA VAL A 386 11.60 2.11 13.88
C VAL A 386 13.03 2.58 14.13
N HIS A 387 13.63 3.25 13.16
CA HIS A 387 14.97 3.83 13.27
C HIS A 387 14.92 5.31 12.90
N GLU A 388 15.33 6.19 13.81
CA GLU A 388 15.31 7.65 13.63
C GLU A 388 16.74 8.20 13.57
N MET A 389 16.98 9.09 12.61
CA MET A 389 18.28 9.65 12.25
C MET A 389 18.33 11.13 12.66
N LYS A 390 19.53 11.63 12.99
CA LYS A 390 19.69 13.03 13.43
C LYS A 390 19.68 13.97 12.23
N GLN A 391 18.87 15.03 12.31
CA GLN A 391 18.70 16.03 11.26
C GLN A 391 20.03 16.68 10.82
N LEU A 392 20.12 17.01 9.53
CA LEU A 392 21.23 17.74 8.91
C LEU A 392 20.84 19.19 8.55
N PRO A 393 21.81 20.13 8.40
CA PRO A 393 21.52 21.52 8.07
C PRO A 393 21.16 21.74 6.59
N GLU A 394 20.24 22.67 6.32
CA GLU A 394 19.64 22.96 5.00
C GLU A 394 20.63 23.28 3.84
N ASN A 395 21.88 23.60 4.15
CA ASN A 395 22.85 24.09 3.16
C ASN A 395 23.42 23.02 2.22
N GLU A 396 23.32 21.72 2.57
CA GLU A 396 23.94 20.64 1.77
C GLU A 396 23.00 20.14 0.65
N LEU A 397 21.68 20.14 0.89
CA LEU A 397 20.63 19.73 -0.06
C LEU A 397 20.72 20.42 -1.44
N LYS A 398 21.22 21.66 -1.49
CA LYS A 398 21.32 22.45 -2.73
C LYS A 398 22.39 21.97 -3.72
N LYS A 399 23.25 21.00 -3.39
CA LYS A 399 24.34 20.53 -4.27
C LYS A 399 23.93 19.46 -5.30
N LEU A 400 22.74 18.86 -5.18
CA LEU A 400 22.43 17.61 -5.87
C LEU A 400 21.79 17.76 -7.27
N HIS A 401 21.44 18.97 -7.71
CA HIS A 401 20.68 19.19 -8.95
C HIS A 401 21.48 19.11 -10.27
N ASP A 402 22.80 19.18 -10.26
CA ASP A 402 23.63 19.45 -11.46
C ASP A 402 24.33 18.21 -12.08
N SER A 403 23.70 17.03 -12.11
CA SER A 403 24.25 15.82 -12.74
C SER A 403 23.45 15.33 -13.97
N PRO A 404 24.09 15.02 -15.12
CA PRO A 404 23.41 14.63 -16.34
C PRO A 404 22.94 13.16 -16.33
N ILE A 405 21.75 12.92 -16.87
CA ILE A 405 21.11 11.60 -17.01
C ILE A 405 21.50 10.94 -18.34
N ASP A 406 21.77 9.64 -18.34
CA ASP A 406 21.95 8.83 -19.56
C ASP A 406 20.60 8.45 -20.17
N ILE A 407 20.47 8.63 -21.49
CA ILE A 407 19.20 8.60 -22.24
C ILE A 407 19.06 7.39 -23.17
N TYR A 408 19.97 6.42 -23.09
CA TYR A 408 20.08 5.30 -24.03
C TYR A 408 19.69 3.92 -23.48
N ASP A 409 19.12 3.82 -22.26
CA ASP A 409 18.64 2.54 -21.69
C ASP A 409 17.42 2.01 -22.48
N PRO A 410 17.47 0.80 -23.08
CA PRO A 410 16.33 0.21 -23.78
C PRO A 410 15.12 -0.10 -22.89
N LEU A 411 15.29 -0.27 -21.57
CA LEU A 411 14.21 -0.58 -20.62
C LEU A 411 13.33 0.64 -20.30
N TRP A 412 13.71 1.84 -20.76
CA TRP A 412 13.04 3.11 -20.48
C TRP A 412 11.62 3.23 -21.08
N TYR A 413 11.36 2.58 -22.23
CA TYR A 413 10.24 2.98 -23.11
C TYR A 413 8.98 2.13 -23.07
N GLU A 414 8.91 1.04 -22.30
CA GLU A 414 7.78 0.09 -22.41
C GLU A 414 6.49 0.49 -21.65
N ASN A 415 6.54 1.44 -20.70
CA ASN A 415 5.43 1.63 -19.73
C ASN A 415 4.69 2.98 -19.70
N THR A 416 5.26 4.12 -20.15
CA THR A 416 4.61 5.44 -19.90
C THR A 416 4.63 6.49 -21.01
N SER A 417 5.56 6.50 -21.97
CA SER A 417 5.63 7.57 -22.98
C SER A 417 6.28 7.13 -24.29
N THR A 418 5.87 7.73 -25.41
CA THR A 418 6.60 7.58 -26.68
C THR A 418 7.84 8.50 -26.66
N PRO A 419 8.95 8.16 -27.36
CA PRO A 419 10.12 9.04 -27.42
C PRO A 419 9.80 10.46 -27.90
N LEU A 420 8.78 10.61 -28.76
CA LEU A 420 8.31 11.89 -29.26
C LEU A 420 7.56 12.70 -28.19
N ASN A 421 6.65 12.07 -27.44
CA ASN A 421 5.95 12.72 -26.32
C ASN A 421 6.94 13.17 -25.24
N GLU A 422 7.93 12.33 -24.92
CA GLU A 422 9.02 12.63 -23.98
C GLU A 422 9.87 13.84 -24.43
N ALA A 423 10.30 13.87 -25.70
CA ALA A 423 11.03 15.01 -26.26
C ALA A 423 10.20 16.30 -26.27
N CYS A 424 8.87 16.20 -26.44
CA CYS A 424 7.96 17.34 -26.33
C CYS A 424 7.83 17.84 -24.89
N TRP A 425 7.67 16.95 -23.91
CA TRP A 425 7.62 17.31 -22.48
C TRP A 425 8.89 18.02 -22.02
N ARG A 426 10.05 17.54 -22.46
CA ARG A 426 11.36 18.10 -22.11
C ARG A 426 11.74 19.37 -22.88
N GLY A 427 10.84 19.94 -23.71
CA GLY A 427 11.11 21.19 -24.45
C GLY A 427 12.05 21.05 -25.66
N LEU A 428 12.46 19.84 -26.04
CA LEU A 428 13.61 19.57 -26.91
C LEU A 428 13.27 19.67 -28.41
N LYS A 429 13.02 20.87 -28.92
CA LYS A 429 12.62 21.13 -30.33
C LYS A 429 13.43 20.36 -31.37
N ASP A 430 14.76 20.37 -31.28
CA ASP A 430 15.62 19.74 -32.28
C ASP A 430 15.51 18.20 -32.28
N GLU A 431 15.21 17.59 -31.13
CA GLU A 431 14.99 16.15 -31.04
C GLU A 431 13.56 15.79 -31.45
N VAL A 432 12.56 16.62 -31.11
CA VAL A 432 11.20 16.54 -31.66
C VAL A 432 11.22 16.57 -33.19
N GLN A 433 12.04 17.44 -33.80
CA GLN A 433 12.28 17.48 -35.24
C GLN A 433 12.79 16.13 -35.77
N ARG A 434 13.92 15.65 -35.24
CA ARG A 434 14.56 14.40 -35.70
C ARG A 434 13.65 13.19 -35.54
N LEU A 435 12.87 13.15 -34.46
CA LEU A 435 11.93 12.07 -34.20
C LEU A 435 10.76 12.11 -35.19
N ILE A 436 10.12 13.26 -35.43
CA ILE A 436 9.02 13.32 -36.42
C ILE A 436 9.53 13.01 -37.84
N ASP A 437 10.72 13.47 -38.22
CA ASP A 437 11.32 13.15 -39.53
C ASP A 437 11.65 11.65 -39.69
N LYS A 438 11.99 10.97 -38.58
CA LYS A 438 12.48 9.57 -38.58
C LYS A 438 11.39 8.52 -38.32
N ILE A 439 10.41 8.82 -37.46
CA ILE A 439 9.34 7.90 -37.04
C ILE A 439 7.93 8.45 -37.26
N GLY A 440 7.78 9.66 -37.80
CA GLY A 440 6.49 10.29 -38.05
C GLY A 440 5.75 10.75 -36.80
N LEU A 441 4.59 11.37 -36.99
CA LEU A 441 3.64 11.65 -35.90
C LEU A 441 3.14 10.34 -35.31
N GLN A 442 3.52 10.09 -34.06
CA GLN A 442 3.13 8.88 -33.33
C GLN A 442 1.64 8.90 -32.95
N LYS A 443 1.10 7.70 -32.69
CA LYS A 443 -0.25 7.57 -32.13
C LYS A 443 -0.32 8.17 -30.73
N ARG A 444 -1.55 8.47 -30.30
CA ARG A 444 -1.84 8.78 -28.90
C ARG A 444 -1.39 7.65 -27.98
N ASP A 445 -0.98 8.00 -26.77
CA ASP A 445 -0.69 7.07 -25.68
C ASP A 445 -1.97 6.50 -25.02
N TYR A 446 -1.78 5.78 -23.91
CA TYR A 446 -2.84 5.12 -23.14
C TYR A 446 -3.77 6.10 -22.39
N GLU A 447 -3.36 7.36 -22.16
CA GLU A 447 -4.25 8.41 -21.63
C GLU A 447 -4.96 9.17 -22.77
N GLY A 448 -4.60 8.90 -24.02
CA GLY A 448 -5.14 9.58 -25.19
C GLY A 448 -4.40 10.87 -25.53
N ARG A 449 -3.25 11.14 -24.93
CA ARG A 449 -2.46 12.35 -25.16
C ARG A 449 -1.59 12.21 -26.40
N SER A 450 -1.12 13.34 -26.90
CA SER A 450 -0.30 13.43 -28.12
C SER A 450 0.75 14.53 -27.98
N ALA A 451 1.68 14.67 -28.93
CA ALA A 451 2.78 15.63 -28.89
C ALA A 451 2.36 17.07 -28.48
N VAL A 452 1.18 17.56 -28.89
CA VAL A 452 0.68 18.90 -28.49
C VAL A 452 0.28 18.99 -27.00
N HIS A 453 -0.18 17.89 -26.38
CA HIS A 453 -0.47 17.83 -24.94
C HIS A 453 0.82 17.95 -24.12
N TYR A 454 1.87 17.24 -24.54
CA TYR A 454 3.18 17.30 -23.88
C TYR A 454 3.94 18.61 -24.18
N ALA A 455 3.76 19.18 -25.38
CA ALA A 455 4.24 20.53 -25.69
C ALA A 455 3.56 21.59 -24.79
N ALA A 456 2.26 21.46 -24.51
CA ALA A 456 1.58 22.31 -23.54
C ALA A 456 2.11 22.11 -22.12
N LEU A 457 2.24 20.86 -21.67
CA LEU A 457 2.77 20.51 -20.35
C LEU A 457 4.24 20.98 -20.13
N SER A 458 5.03 21.10 -21.21
CA SER A 458 6.38 21.67 -21.16
C SER A 458 6.42 23.19 -20.95
N GLY A 459 5.27 23.88 -21.01
CA GLY A 459 5.18 25.33 -20.96
C GLY A 459 5.85 26.07 -22.13
N SER A 460 6.25 25.37 -23.19
CA SER A 460 7.04 25.93 -24.30
C SER A 460 6.15 26.45 -25.44
N PRO A 461 5.94 27.79 -25.58
CA PRO A 461 5.19 28.34 -26.71
C PRO A 461 5.86 28.05 -28.06
N THR A 462 7.19 27.87 -28.07
CA THR A 462 7.95 27.48 -29.26
C THR A 462 7.61 26.07 -29.73
N LEU A 463 7.41 25.10 -28.81
CA LEU A 463 6.95 23.76 -29.17
C LEU A 463 5.45 23.71 -29.49
N LEU A 464 4.63 24.50 -28.80
CA LEU A 464 3.22 24.64 -29.15
C LEU A 464 3.07 25.20 -30.57
N SER A 465 3.79 26.27 -30.90
CA SER A 465 3.77 26.80 -32.26
C SER A 465 4.27 25.79 -33.29
N TYR A 466 5.29 25.02 -32.94
CA TYR A 466 5.83 24.00 -33.84
C TYR A 466 4.89 22.79 -34.05
N THR A 467 4.18 22.36 -33.00
CA THR A 467 3.21 21.24 -33.08
C THR A 467 1.85 21.66 -33.69
N VAL A 468 1.40 22.88 -33.43
CA VAL A 468 0.10 23.40 -33.90
C VAL A 468 0.18 24.01 -35.30
N SER A 469 1.24 24.77 -35.63
CA SER A 469 1.31 25.49 -36.91
C SER A 469 1.87 24.62 -38.04
N GLU A 470 3.03 23.99 -37.82
CA GLU A 470 3.71 23.19 -38.86
C GLU A 470 3.03 21.82 -39.03
N TYR A 471 2.82 21.09 -37.92
CA TYR A 471 2.23 19.74 -37.94
C TYR A 471 0.70 19.70 -37.78
N ARG A 472 0.04 20.85 -37.61
CA ARG A 472 -1.43 20.98 -37.56
C ARG A 472 -2.12 20.08 -36.52
N LEU A 473 -1.47 19.87 -35.37
CA LEU A 473 -2.10 19.18 -34.24
C LEU A 473 -3.12 20.10 -33.56
N ASN A 474 -4.31 19.56 -33.29
CA ASN A 474 -5.40 20.31 -32.66
C ASN A 474 -5.13 20.56 -31.17
N ALA A 475 -4.91 21.82 -30.77
CA ALA A 475 -4.68 22.21 -29.38
C ALA A 475 -5.96 22.27 -28.51
N SER A 476 -7.15 22.20 -29.11
CA SER A 476 -8.44 22.08 -28.39
C SER A 476 -8.91 20.63 -28.23
N GLN A 477 -8.12 19.65 -28.66
CA GLN A 477 -8.47 18.24 -28.59
C GLN A 477 -8.19 17.68 -27.18
N PRO A 478 -9.19 17.17 -26.44
CA PRO A 478 -8.96 16.52 -25.15
C PRO A 478 -8.33 15.12 -25.25
N ASP A 479 -7.75 14.70 -24.13
CA ASP A 479 -7.37 13.32 -23.79
C ASP A 479 -8.58 12.48 -23.31
N TYR A 480 -8.39 11.22 -22.90
CA TYR A 480 -9.48 10.34 -22.48
C TYR A 480 -10.11 10.71 -21.12
N LYS A 481 -9.47 11.59 -20.33
CA LYS A 481 -10.02 12.18 -19.10
C LYS A 481 -10.74 13.51 -19.38
N GLY A 482 -10.85 13.92 -20.64
CA GLY A 482 -11.42 15.21 -21.03
C GLY A 482 -10.45 16.39 -20.82
N VAL A 483 -9.18 16.13 -20.47
CA VAL A 483 -8.20 17.21 -20.20
C VAL A 483 -7.66 17.72 -21.53
N VAL A 484 -7.83 19.02 -21.76
CA VAL A 484 -7.33 19.72 -22.96
C VAL A 484 -5.90 20.27 -22.76
N PRO A 485 -5.12 20.45 -23.84
CA PRO A 485 -3.80 21.09 -23.78
C PRO A 485 -3.76 22.43 -23.02
N LEU A 486 -4.82 23.26 -23.08
CA LEU A 486 -4.91 24.49 -22.28
C LEU A 486 -4.75 24.24 -20.76
N ALA A 487 -5.41 23.21 -20.23
CA ALA A 487 -5.30 22.84 -18.81
C ALA A 487 -3.90 22.31 -18.45
N LEU A 488 -3.22 21.64 -19.40
CA LEU A 488 -1.84 21.19 -19.23
C LEU A 488 -0.83 22.35 -19.30
N ALA A 489 -1.11 23.38 -20.10
CA ALA A 489 -0.37 24.64 -20.05
C ALA A 489 -0.57 25.34 -18.70
N CYS A 490 -1.79 25.32 -18.13
CA CYS A 490 -2.04 25.87 -16.79
C CYS A 490 -1.35 25.09 -15.66
N MET A 491 -1.27 23.76 -15.78
CA MET A 491 -0.44 22.93 -14.91
C MET A 491 1.06 23.31 -14.98
N SER A 492 1.57 23.69 -16.15
CA SER A 492 2.97 24.13 -16.35
C SER A 492 3.31 25.52 -15.79
N GLY A 493 2.31 26.34 -15.43
CA GLY A 493 2.50 27.72 -14.98
C GLY A 493 2.87 28.73 -16.06
N SER A 494 3.06 28.31 -17.32
CA SER A 494 3.53 29.18 -18.40
C SER A 494 2.41 30.03 -19.02
N ILE A 495 2.32 31.30 -18.60
CA ILE A 495 1.43 32.32 -19.20
C ILE A 495 1.62 32.37 -20.73
N ASN A 496 2.85 32.36 -21.23
CA ASN A 496 3.13 32.40 -22.67
C ASN A 496 2.57 31.19 -23.43
N ALA A 497 2.48 30.01 -22.80
CA ALA A 497 1.88 28.81 -23.39
C ALA A 497 0.34 28.89 -23.41
N VAL A 498 -0.25 29.42 -22.34
CA VAL A 498 -1.69 29.71 -22.25
C VAL A 498 -2.09 30.74 -23.30
N GLU A 499 -1.37 31.87 -23.37
CA GLU A 499 -1.55 32.89 -24.42
C GLU A 499 -1.41 32.31 -25.83
N TYR A 500 -0.43 31.45 -26.08
CA TYR A 500 -0.28 30.84 -27.40
C TYR A 500 -1.51 30.01 -27.78
N ILE A 501 -2.05 29.22 -26.85
CA ILE A 501 -3.23 28.39 -27.12
C ILE A 501 -4.47 29.28 -27.32
N MET A 502 -4.74 30.22 -26.41
CA MET A 502 -5.90 31.13 -26.50
C MET A 502 -5.88 32.01 -27.76
N ASN A 503 -4.69 32.40 -28.25
CA ASN A 503 -4.56 33.18 -29.50
C ASN A 503 -4.58 32.30 -30.78
N THR A 504 -4.57 30.97 -30.67
CA THR A 504 -4.59 30.06 -31.84
C THR A 504 -5.76 29.09 -31.89
N THR A 505 -6.61 29.03 -30.87
CA THR A 505 -7.86 28.28 -30.89
C THR A 505 -9.02 29.01 -30.20
N ASP A 506 -10.24 28.84 -30.73
CA ASP A 506 -11.50 29.34 -30.13
C ASP A 506 -11.94 28.50 -28.91
N ILE A 507 -11.03 28.28 -27.96
CA ILE A 507 -11.27 27.45 -26.77
C ILE A 507 -11.82 28.27 -25.61
N ASP A 508 -12.80 27.71 -24.89
CA ASP A 508 -13.34 28.31 -23.67
C ASP A 508 -12.32 28.18 -22.52
N ILE A 509 -12.01 29.29 -21.86
CA ILE A 509 -11.11 29.34 -20.70
C ILE A 509 -11.68 28.56 -19.49
N ASN A 510 -13.00 28.37 -19.45
CA ASN A 510 -13.75 27.70 -18.40
C ASN A 510 -14.11 26.24 -18.76
N ILE A 511 -13.54 25.69 -19.83
CA ILE A 511 -13.75 24.31 -20.27
C ILE A 511 -13.44 23.28 -19.17
N THR A 512 -14.34 22.33 -18.94
CA THR A 512 -14.20 21.30 -17.90
C THR A 512 -13.74 19.95 -18.46
N CYS A 513 -12.86 19.26 -17.72
CA CYS A 513 -12.57 17.84 -17.96
C CYS A 513 -13.67 16.94 -17.37
N ASN A 514 -13.55 15.61 -17.52
CA ASN A 514 -14.54 14.64 -17.01
C ASN A 514 -14.74 14.71 -15.47
N GLU A 515 -13.78 15.26 -14.74
CA GLU A 515 -13.83 15.48 -13.29
C GLU A 515 -14.49 16.82 -12.90
N GLY A 516 -14.91 17.65 -13.87
CA GLY A 516 -15.45 18.99 -13.64
C GLY A 516 -14.39 20.09 -13.46
N ARG A 517 -13.10 19.78 -13.64
CA ARG A 517 -11.99 20.72 -13.36
C ARG A 517 -11.69 21.60 -14.57
N THR A 518 -11.50 22.90 -14.32
CA THR A 518 -11.19 23.96 -15.30
C THR A 518 -9.68 24.22 -15.38
N PRO A 519 -9.17 24.89 -16.43
CA PRO A 519 -7.80 25.39 -16.48
C PRO A 519 -7.37 26.18 -15.23
N LEU A 520 -8.27 26.97 -14.63
CA LEU A 520 -8.02 27.66 -13.36
C LEU A 520 -7.81 26.67 -12.19
N HIS A 521 -8.61 25.60 -12.09
CA HIS A 521 -8.37 24.55 -11.09
C HIS A 521 -6.98 23.90 -11.22
N TYR A 522 -6.49 23.65 -12.45
CA TYR A 522 -5.12 23.15 -12.66
C TYR A 522 -4.05 24.18 -12.27
N SER A 523 -4.24 25.46 -12.59
CA SER A 523 -3.32 26.53 -12.15
C SER A 523 -3.26 26.65 -10.62
N CYS A 524 -4.42 26.59 -9.96
CA CYS A 524 -4.56 26.63 -8.51
C CYS A 524 -3.94 25.41 -7.82
N ARG A 525 -4.23 24.18 -8.30
CA ARG A 525 -3.73 22.92 -7.72
C ARG A 525 -2.20 22.79 -7.78
N HIS A 526 -1.58 23.39 -8.81
CA HIS A 526 -0.13 23.45 -8.95
C HIS A 526 0.51 24.72 -8.35
N GLY A 527 -0.26 25.54 -7.62
CA GLY A 527 0.26 26.69 -6.88
C GLY A 527 0.82 27.81 -7.76
N ASN A 528 0.43 27.89 -9.03
CA ASN A 528 0.96 28.85 -10.00
C ASN A 528 0.36 30.24 -9.77
N ILE A 529 0.91 31.04 -8.83
CA ILE A 529 0.34 32.32 -8.37
C ILE A 529 0.09 33.27 -9.55
N ASP A 530 1.16 33.66 -10.27
CA ASP A 530 1.11 34.70 -11.28
C ASP A 530 0.19 34.33 -12.46
N LEU A 531 0.16 33.04 -12.82
CA LEU A 531 -0.78 32.54 -13.82
C LEU A 531 -2.22 32.51 -13.30
N SER A 532 -2.46 32.12 -12.04
CA SER A 532 -3.81 32.11 -11.48
C SER A 532 -4.37 33.53 -11.36
N GLN A 533 -3.53 34.51 -11.04
CA GLN A 533 -3.86 35.93 -11.11
C GLN A 533 -4.19 36.35 -12.54
N TYR A 534 -3.32 36.03 -13.52
CA TYR A 534 -3.56 36.31 -14.93
C TYR A 534 -4.87 35.70 -15.47
N LEU A 535 -5.18 34.45 -15.11
CA LEU A 535 -6.41 33.76 -15.52
C LEU A 535 -7.68 34.44 -14.99
N ILE A 536 -7.63 35.00 -13.79
CA ILE A 536 -8.75 35.70 -13.15
C ILE A 536 -8.84 37.16 -13.61
N GLU A 537 -7.74 37.90 -13.62
CA GLU A 537 -7.72 39.35 -13.85
C GLU A 537 -7.64 39.76 -15.34
N VAL A 538 -7.15 38.88 -16.22
CA VAL A 538 -6.89 39.19 -17.64
C VAL A 538 -7.69 38.31 -18.59
N GLN A 539 -7.91 37.04 -18.25
CA GLN A 539 -8.68 36.08 -19.07
C GLN A 539 -10.13 35.84 -18.60
N ASP A 540 -10.58 36.54 -17.55
CA ASP A 540 -11.97 36.53 -17.05
C ASP A 540 -12.51 35.11 -16.75
N SER A 541 -11.67 34.24 -16.20
CA SER A 541 -12.04 32.86 -15.85
C SER A 541 -12.95 32.82 -14.62
N ASP A 542 -14.05 32.05 -14.69
CA ASP A 542 -15.05 31.99 -13.63
C ASP A 542 -14.56 31.19 -12.42
N ILE A 543 -14.13 31.95 -11.42
CA ILE A 543 -13.66 31.52 -10.11
C ILE A 543 -14.70 30.73 -9.29
N ASN A 544 -15.98 30.78 -9.66
CA ASN A 544 -17.09 30.15 -8.94
C ASN A 544 -17.40 28.72 -9.42
N ILE A 545 -16.83 28.28 -10.55
CA ILE A 545 -17.01 26.91 -11.04
C ILE A 545 -16.45 25.93 -10.01
N THR A 546 -17.12 24.80 -9.83
CA THR A 546 -16.67 23.72 -8.93
C THR A 546 -16.56 22.40 -9.68
N ASP A 547 -15.62 21.57 -9.25
CA ASP A 547 -15.44 20.23 -9.80
C ASP A 547 -16.49 19.23 -9.26
N ASN A 548 -16.45 17.97 -9.70
CA ASN A 548 -17.43 16.94 -9.30
C ASN A 548 -17.47 16.68 -7.78
N ASN A 549 -16.42 17.04 -7.03
CA ASN A 549 -16.35 16.96 -5.57
C ASN A 549 -16.84 18.26 -4.89
N LYS A 550 -17.34 19.22 -5.67
CA LYS A 550 -17.69 20.60 -5.29
C LYS A 550 -16.48 21.45 -4.86
N TRP A 551 -15.26 21.10 -5.28
CA TRP A 551 -14.07 21.89 -4.97
C TRP A 551 -13.97 23.10 -5.90
N ASN A 552 -13.71 24.27 -5.32
CA ASN A 552 -13.50 25.55 -6.01
C ASN A 552 -12.00 25.89 -6.11
N ALA A 553 -11.67 26.99 -6.80
CA ALA A 553 -10.31 27.51 -6.93
C ALA A 553 -9.57 27.64 -5.59
N LEU A 554 -10.25 28.10 -4.53
CA LEU A 554 -9.70 28.19 -3.17
C LEU A 554 -9.30 26.83 -2.58
N THR A 555 -10.13 25.80 -2.79
CA THR A 555 -9.87 24.44 -2.28
C THR A 555 -8.70 23.79 -3.01
N HIS A 556 -8.61 23.94 -4.33
CA HIS A 556 -7.45 23.51 -5.11
C HIS A 556 -6.17 24.27 -4.73
N SER A 557 -6.26 25.57 -4.43
CA SER A 557 -5.12 26.34 -3.90
C SER A 557 -4.69 25.91 -2.50
N ALA A 558 -5.63 25.49 -1.63
CA ALA A 558 -5.30 24.93 -0.33
C ALA A 558 -4.57 23.57 -0.46
N GLU A 559 -5.02 22.70 -1.38
CA GLU A 559 -4.32 21.43 -1.70
C GLU A 559 -2.87 21.66 -2.16
N SER A 560 -2.60 22.75 -2.90
CA SER A 560 -1.25 23.10 -3.35
C SER A 560 -0.29 23.58 -2.25
N GLY A 561 -0.80 23.88 -1.04
CA GLY A 561 -0.03 24.52 0.03
C GLY A 561 0.40 25.96 -0.25
N ASN A 562 0.03 26.58 -1.37
CA ASN A 562 0.49 27.93 -1.72
C ASN A 562 -0.29 29.04 -0.99
N LEU A 563 0.26 29.42 0.17
CA LEU A 563 -0.28 30.43 1.09
C LEU A 563 -0.62 31.76 0.42
N LYS A 564 0.22 32.22 -0.52
CA LYS A 564 0.04 33.52 -1.19
C LYS A 564 -1.15 33.50 -2.15
N LEU A 565 -1.37 32.37 -2.83
CA LEU A 565 -2.53 32.21 -3.70
C LEU A 565 -3.82 32.09 -2.88
N VAL A 566 -3.80 31.33 -1.77
CA VAL A 566 -4.92 31.27 -0.81
C VAL A 566 -5.27 32.66 -0.25
N GLN A 567 -4.26 33.43 0.20
CA GLN A 567 -4.44 34.82 0.67
C GLN A 567 -5.01 35.73 -0.42
N TYR A 568 -4.51 35.66 -1.65
CA TYR A 568 -5.03 36.44 -2.79
C TYR A 568 -6.51 36.13 -3.07
N LEU A 569 -6.89 34.85 -3.13
CA LEU A 569 -8.25 34.41 -3.42
C LEU A 569 -9.24 34.81 -2.31
N ILE A 570 -8.85 34.69 -1.04
CA ILE A 570 -9.67 35.11 0.10
C ILE A 570 -9.83 36.64 0.12
N ASN A 571 -8.72 37.38 0.07
CA ASN A 571 -8.71 38.81 0.35
C ASN A 571 -9.32 39.65 -0.79
N ASN A 572 -9.13 39.23 -2.04
CA ASN A 572 -9.60 39.99 -3.21
C ASN A 572 -10.96 39.51 -3.74
N HIS A 573 -11.25 38.20 -3.63
CA HIS A 573 -12.42 37.58 -4.28
C HIS A 573 -13.46 36.99 -3.31
N GLN A 574 -13.21 37.02 -1.99
CA GLN A 574 -14.19 36.71 -0.93
C GLN A 574 -14.90 35.34 -1.08
N LEU A 575 -14.19 34.34 -1.62
CA LEU A 575 -14.73 33.00 -1.84
C LEU A 575 -15.16 32.32 -0.53
N PRO A 576 -16.26 31.54 -0.53
CA PRO A 576 -16.69 30.78 0.64
C PRO A 576 -15.65 29.71 1.01
N LEU A 577 -15.31 29.66 2.30
CA LEU A 577 -14.38 28.69 2.89
C LEU A 577 -14.99 27.28 2.92
N THR A 578 -14.25 26.29 2.42
CA THR A 578 -14.57 24.86 2.51
C THR A 578 -13.85 24.22 3.71
N SER A 579 -14.28 23.03 4.15
CA SER A 579 -13.67 22.33 5.30
C SER A 579 -12.15 22.13 5.14
N ILE A 580 -11.67 21.86 3.93
CA ILE A 580 -10.25 21.68 3.61
C ILE A 580 -9.50 23.02 3.65
N ALA A 581 -10.05 24.07 3.04
CA ALA A 581 -9.46 25.41 3.09
C ALA A 581 -9.39 25.96 4.52
N LEU A 582 -10.36 25.60 5.39
CA LEU A 582 -10.36 25.96 6.80
C LEU A 582 -9.26 25.23 7.60
N ILE A 583 -9.04 23.93 7.35
CA ILE A 583 -7.97 23.15 8.00
C ILE A 583 -6.59 23.76 7.72
N GLU A 584 -6.27 24.06 6.46
CA GLU A 584 -4.97 24.67 6.13
C GLU A 584 -4.89 26.13 6.61
N ALA A 585 -5.93 26.95 6.44
CA ALA A 585 -5.92 28.32 6.97
C ALA A 585 -5.70 28.38 8.50
N VAL A 586 -6.16 27.36 9.24
CA VAL A 586 -5.91 27.20 10.68
C VAL A 586 -4.49 26.68 10.97
N ARG A 587 -3.94 25.75 10.18
CA ARG A 587 -2.53 25.30 10.31
C ARG A 587 -1.53 26.45 10.16
N ILE A 588 -1.84 27.42 9.30
CA ILE A 588 -0.93 28.51 8.90
C ILE A 588 -0.99 29.74 9.82
N ASN A 589 -1.96 29.80 10.75
CA ASN A 589 -1.88 30.58 12.00
C ASN A 589 -1.60 32.11 11.89
N GLU A 590 -1.86 32.74 10.74
CA GLU A 590 -1.82 34.21 10.58
C GLU A 590 -3.22 34.85 10.39
N TYR A 591 -4.27 34.05 10.16
CA TYR A 591 -5.61 34.58 9.93
C TYR A 591 -6.38 34.83 11.23
N LYS A 592 -6.90 36.07 11.37
CA LYS A 592 -8.10 36.35 12.17
C LYS A 592 -9.35 35.82 11.45
N LEU A 593 -9.42 34.50 11.30
CA LEU A 593 -10.65 33.79 10.93
C LEU A 593 -11.73 34.10 11.99
N ASP A 594 -12.99 34.19 11.57
CA ASP A 594 -14.09 34.18 12.54
C ASP A 594 -14.21 32.76 13.11
N PRO A 595 -13.97 32.57 14.41
CA PRO A 595 -13.94 31.24 15.03
C PRO A 595 -15.31 30.53 15.02
N GLN A 596 -16.42 31.25 14.77
CA GLN A 596 -17.76 30.66 14.66
C GLN A 596 -18.09 30.15 13.24
N ILE A 597 -17.17 30.25 12.27
CA ILE A 597 -17.34 29.65 10.95
C ILE A 597 -17.48 28.12 11.12
N LYS A 598 -18.68 27.63 10.79
CA LYS A 598 -19.01 26.21 10.67
C LYS A 598 -18.77 25.71 9.25
N THR A 599 -18.29 24.48 9.13
CA THR A 599 -18.31 23.73 7.86
C THR A 599 -19.71 23.18 7.55
N SER A 600 -19.86 22.53 6.39
CA SER A 600 -21.02 21.69 6.06
C SER A 600 -21.31 20.59 7.09
N ASP A 601 -20.33 20.30 7.93
CA ASP A 601 -20.25 19.14 8.82
C ASP A 601 -20.56 19.53 10.27
N GLY A 602 -20.99 20.79 10.51
CA GLY A 602 -21.32 21.36 11.82
C GLY A 602 -20.10 21.72 12.68
N LEU A 603 -18.90 21.37 12.25
CA LEU A 603 -17.64 21.62 12.95
C LEU A 603 -17.20 23.08 12.79
N GLN A 604 -16.90 23.74 13.92
CA GLN A 604 -16.36 25.10 13.96
C GLN A 604 -14.84 25.10 13.82
N ALA A 605 -14.24 26.20 13.34
CA ALA A 605 -12.79 26.35 13.14
C ALA A 605 -11.92 25.87 14.32
N VAL A 606 -12.34 26.14 15.56
CA VAL A 606 -11.65 25.72 16.79
C VAL A 606 -11.54 24.19 16.97
N HIS A 607 -12.45 23.40 16.39
CA HIS A 607 -12.36 21.93 16.42
C HIS A 607 -11.20 21.44 15.53
N TYR A 608 -11.05 22.03 14.35
CA TYR A 608 -9.92 21.73 13.46
C TYR A 608 -8.60 22.25 14.05
N ALA A 609 -8.60 23.40 14.74
CA ALA A 609 -7.45 23.88 15.52
C ALA A 609 -7.01 22.87 16.59
N ALA A 610 -7.98 22.25 17.29
CA ALA A 610 -7.73 21.17 18.25
C ALA A 610 -7.33 19.82 17.61
N THR A 611 -7.59 19.60 16.31
CA THR A 611 -7.01 18.48 15.57
C THR A 611 -5.54 18.71 15.23
N VAL A 612 -5.17 19.92 14.78
CA VAL A 612 -3.83 20.22 14.26
C VAL A 612 -2.85 20.81 15.29
N GLY A 613 -3.33 21.19 16.47
CA GLY A 613 -2.51 21.78 17.54
C GLY A 613 -2.22 23.28 17.39
N ALA A 614 -3.07 24.02 16.68
CA ALA A 614 -2.94 25.47 16.52
C ALA A 614 -3.37 26.20 17.82
N ILE A 615 -2.41 26.40 18.72
CA ILE A 615 -2.63 26.93 20.09
C ILE A 615 -3.16 28.38 20.10
N ASP A 616 -2.76 29.21 19.15
CA ASP A 616 -3.03 30.66 19.19
C ASP A 616 -4.46 31.05 18.75
N VAL A 617 -5.31 30.08 18.42
CA VAL A 617 -6.71 30.26 17.99
C VAL A 617 -7.73 29.94 19.12
N LEU A 618 -7.25 29.59 20.32
CA LEU A 618 -8.03 28.91 21.36
C LEU A 618 -8.84 29.82 22.33
N ASP A 619 -9.25 31.02 21.91
CA ASP A 619 -10.07 31.94 22.72
C ASP A 619 -11.54 31.47 22.93
N LEU A 620 -11.99 30.41 22.26
CA LEU A 620 -13.40 29.99 22.19
C LEU A 620 -13.66 28.50 22.51
N LEU A 621 -12.93 27.97 23.50
CA LEU A 621 -12.99 26.56 23.94
C LEU A 621 -14.34 26.05 24.49
N HIS A 622 -15.35 26.92 24.62
CA HIS A 622 -16.71 26.56 25.08
C HIS A 622 -17.73 26.35 23.94
N SER A 623 -17.34 26.54 22.67
CA SER A 623 -18.23 26.25 21.54
C SER A 623 -18.30 24.75 21.26
N THR A 624 -19.49 24.16 21.28
CA THR A 624 -19.71 22.79 20.81
C THR A 624 -19.99 22.72 19.30
N ASN A 625 -19.79 21.54 18.71
CA ASN A 625 -20.37 21.19 17.41
C ASN A 625 -21.84 20.76 17.56
N ASP A 626 -22.48 20.36 16.46
CA ASP A 626 -23.89 19.92 16.46
C ASP A 626 -24.15 18.56 17.16
N ASN A 627 -23.09 17.88 17.65
CA ASN A 627 -23.16 16.67 18.48
C ASN A 627 -22.84 16.92 19.98
N ASP A 628 -22.73 18.17 20.40
CA ASP A 628 -22.25 18.59 21.74
C ASP A 628 -20.79 18.16 22.05
N THR A 629 -20.01 17.79 21.03
CA THR A 629 -18.57 17.53 21.15
C THR A 629 -17.83 18.84 21.45
N LEU A 630 -16.92 18.81 22.43
CA LEU A 630 -16.01 19.91 22.76
C LEU A 630 -14.68 19.81 21.98
N PRO A 631 -13.94 20.91 21.75
CA PRO A 631 -12.63 20.86 21.10
C PRO A 631 -11.61 19.94 21.81
N ILE A 632 -11.70 19.80 23.13
CA ILE A 632 -10.85 18.87 23.88
C ILE A 632 -11.17 17.39 23.61
N HIS A 633 -12.41 17.03 23.25
CA HIS A 633 -12.73 15.67 22.79
C HIS A 633 -12.02 15.37 21.48
N THR A 634 -11.95 16.34 20.56
CA THR A 634 -11.18 16.24 19.31
C THR A 634 -9.67 16.10 19.56
N ALA A 635 -9.11 16.85 20.52
CA ALA A 635 -7.70 16.71 20.92
C ALA A 635 -7.39 15.36 21.61
N CYS A 636 -8.34 14.80 22.37
CA CYS A 636 -8.24 13.47 22.94
C CYS A 636 -8.28 12.37 21.86
N ALA A 637 -9.13 12.53 20.85
CA ALA A 637 -9.25 11.64 19.70
C ALA A 637 -8.05 11.74 18.73
N SER A 638 -7.35 12.88 18.65
CA SER A 638 -6.08 13.00 17.90
C SER A 638 -4.89 12.39 18.64
N GLY A 639 -5.01 12.12 19.95
CA GLY A 639 -3.99 11.47 20.76
C GLY A 639 -2.76 12.35 21.08
N VAL A 640 -2.79 13.65 20.77
CA VAL A 640 -1.64 14.56 20.94
C VAL A 640 -1.50 14.97 22.41
N ILE A 641 -0.65 14.23 23.15
CA ILE A 641 -0.43 14.41 24.60
C ILE A 641 -0.18 15.87 24.98
N GLN A 642 0.73 16.56 24.29
CA GLN A 642 1.11 17.94 24.63
C GLN A 642 -0.08 18.90 24.54
N LEU A 643 -0.92 18.76 23.51
CA LEU A 643 -2.11 19.58 23.33
C LEU A 643 -3.16 19.30 24.41
N VAL A 644 -3.43 18.03 24.72
CA VAL A 644 -4.37 17.67 25.78
C VAL A 644 -3.86 18.17 27.14
N THR A 645 -2.56 18.04 27.45
CA THR A 645 -1.99 18.63 28.68
C THR A 645 -2.12 20.16 28.71
N PHE A 646 -1.94 20.85 27.58
CA PHE A 646 -2.11 22.31 27.51
C PHE A 646 -3.56 22.73 27.77
N LEU A 647 -4.53 22.04 27.16
CA LEU A 647 -5.96 22.31 27.36
C LEU A 647 -6.41 22.08 28.82
N ILE A 648 -5.84 21.08 29.50
CA ILE A 648 -6.17 20.78 30.91
C ILE A 648 -5.41 21.69 31.88
N ASP A 649 -4.10 21.87 31.71
CA ASP A 649 -3.25 22.58 32.68
C ASP A 649 -3.22 24.09 32.49
N VAL A 650 -3.31 24.59 31.25
CA VAL A 650 -3.31 26.03 30.97
C VAL A 650 -4.74 26.54 30.82
N MET A 651 -5.50 25.97 29.89
CA MET A 651 -6.82 26.50 29.52
C MET A 651 -7.97 26.09 30.47
N LYS A 652 -7.72 25.11 31.34
CA LYS A 652 -8.70 24.59 32.33
C LYS A 652 -10.02 24.12 31.70
N CYS A 653 -9.95 23.50 30.52
CA CYS A 653 -11.09 22.86 29.88
C CYS A 653 -11.76 21.83 30.81
N ASP A 654 -13.09 21.75 30.76
CA ASP A 654 -13.78 20.60 31.34
C ASP A 654 -13.46 19.33 30.53
N VAL A 655 -13.15 18.27 31.26
CA VAL A 655 -12.80 16.93 30.77
C VAL A 655 -13.85 15.87 31.11
N THR A 656 -14.94 16.29 31.77
CA THR A 656 -15.97 15.41 32.34
C THR A 656 -17.32 15.48 31.64
N THR A 657 -17.60 16.57 30.91
CA THR A 657 -18.73 16.67 29.97
C THR A 657 -18.74 15.50 28.98
N GLU A 658 -19.95 15.04 28.67
CA GLU A 658 -20.22 14.00 27.66
C GLU A 658 -20.85 14.64 26.42
N ASP A 659 -20.48 14.17 25.23
CA ASP A 659 -21.22 14.47 24.00
C ASP A 659 -22.52 13.63 23.89
N LYS A 660 -23.31 13.82 22.82
CA LYS A 660 -24.64 13.18 22.67
C LYS A 660 -24.60 11.63 22.66
N ASP A 661 -23.48 11.05 22.26
CA ASP A 661 -23.28 9.59 22.27
C ASP A 661 -22.83 9.07 23.64
N GLY A 662 -22.37 9.97 24.52
CA GLY A 662 -21.91 9.68 25.88
C GLY A 662 -20.38 9.60 26.00
N TYR A 663 -19.62 10.14 25.03
CA TYR A 663 -18.17 10.15 25.09
C TYR A 663 -17.63 11.40 25.80
N ASP A 664 -16.61 11.17 26.61
CA ASP A 664 -15.82 12.15 27.35
C ASP A 664 -14.33 12.06 26.97
N CYS A 665 -13.48 12.90 27.56
CA CYS A 665 -12.04 12.86 27.29
C CYS A 665 -11.38 11.47 27.48
N VAL A 666 -11.80 10.68 28.46
CA VAL A 666 -11.21 9.35 28.72
C VAL A 666 -11.58 8.37 27.62
N THR A 667 -12.87 8.30 27.27
CA THR A 667 -13.35 7.41 26.20
C THR A 667 -12.89 7.86 24.81
N GLN A 668 -12.74 9.17 24.55
CA GLN A 668 -12.13 9.67 23.31
C GLN A 668 -10.64 9.34 23.19
N VAL A 669 -9.88 9.19 24.29
CA VAL A 669 -8.52 8.63 24.20
C VAL A 669 -8.53 7.11 23.95
N CYS A 670 -9.58 6.39 24.37
CA CYS A 670 -9.76 4.99 24.00
C CYS A 670 -10.05 4.79 22.49
N SER A 671 -10.52 5.81 21.76
CA SER A 671 -10.68 5.73 20.30
C SER A 671 -9.39 6.02 19.52
N SER A 672 -8.53 6.91 20.05
CA SER A 672 -7.23 7.26 19.44
C SER A 672 -6.17 6.16 19.58
N GLY A 673 -6.31 5.27 20.56
CA GLY A 673 -5.35 4.19 20.81
C GLY A 673 -4.11 4.59 21.62
N ASN A 674 -4.00 5.85 22.02
CA ASN A 674 -2.87 6.34 22.81
C ASN A 674 -2.98 5.90 24.29
N LEU A 675 -2.44 4.73 24.59
CA LEU A 675 -2.43 4.14 25.93
C LEU A 675 -1.66 4.99 26.96
N ASP A 676 -0.66 5.77 26.57
CA ASP A 676 0.10 6.59 27.51
C ASP A 676 -0.63 7.90 27.86
N LEU A 677 -1.35 8.50 26.90
CA LEU A 677 -2.32 9.54 27.19
C LEU A 677 -3.47 9.02 28.07
N LEU A 678 -3.92 7.78 27.86
CA LEU A 678 -4.98 7.16 28.67
C LEU A 678 -4.52 6.99 30.13
N LYS A 679 -3.31 6.47 30.34
CA LYS A 679 -2.67 6.41 31.67
C LYS A 679 -2.52 7.80 32.28
N LEU A 680 -2.13 8.81 31.51
CA LEU A 680 -1.98 10.19 31.99
C LEU A 680 -3.31 10.74 32.53
N LEU A 681 -4.39 10.68 31.74
CA LEU A 681 -5.72 11.12 32.16
C LEU A 681 -6.21 10.39 33.42
N ILE A 682 -6.07 9.07 33.46
CA ILE A 682 -6.60 8.23 34.54
C ILE A 682 -5.73 8.28 35.82
N LYS A 683 -4.40 8.34 35.71
CA LYS A 683 -3.46 8.21 36.85
C LYS A 683 -2.89 9.53 37.34
N GLN A 684 -2.76 10.55 36.48
CA GLN A 684 -2.22 11.87 36.87
C GLN A 684 -3.35 12.90 37.07
N TYR A 685 -4.33 12.94 36.16
CA TYR A 685 -5.50 13.82 36.31
C TYR A 685 -6.67 13.16 37.06
N ASN A 686 -6.53 11.90 37.51
CA ASN A 686 -7.52 11.14 38.28
C ASN A 686 -8.92 11.05 37.62
N LEU A 687 -8.98 11.05 36.29
CA LEU A 687 -10.26 10.95 35.58
C LEU A 687 -10.86 9.54 35.69
N ASN A 688 -12.19 9.48 35.67
CA ASN A 688 -12.92 8.22 35.79
C ASN A 688 -12.58 7.30 34.60
N PRO A 689 -12.15 6.04 34.83
CA PRO A 689 -11.79 5.11 33.75
C PRO A 689 -12.98 4.66 32.88
N ARG A 690 -14.22 5.07 33.17
CA ARG A 690 -15.44 4.82 32.36
C ARG A 690 -15.65 3.34 32.04
N ILE A 691 -15.47 2.45 33.03
CA ILE A 691 -15.55 0.99 32.82
C ILE A 691 -16.99 0.48 32.62
N PHE A 692 -17.99 1.09 33.26
CA PHE A 692 -19.39 0.62 33.22
C PHE A 692 -20.41 1.71 32.83
N SER A 693 -19.96 2.80 32.22
CA SER A 693 -20.80 3.86 31.65
C SER A 693 -21.53 3.41 30.37
N ARG A 694 -22.44 4.25 29.85
CA ARG A 694 -23.22 3.99 28.62
C ARG A 694 -22.29 3.67 27.45
N ALA A 695 -21.48 4.63 27.02
CA ALA A 695 -20.23 4.38 26.32
C ALA A 695 -19.17 4.02 27.38
N SER A 696 -18.50 2.88 27.25
CA SER A 696 -17.45 2.47 28.19
C SER A 696 -16.10 2.26 27.50
N SER A 697 -15.01 2.58 28.20
CA SER A 697 -13.64 2.47 27.70
C SER A 697 -13.29 1.09 27.11
N PRO A 698 -13.74 -0.06 27.70
CA PRO A 698 -13.55 -1.38 27.09
C PRO A 698 -14.28 -1.56 25.75
N GLU A 699 -15.50 -1.00 25.60
CA GLU A 699 -16.23 -1.05 24.33
C GLU A 699 -15.54 -0.19 23.28
N VAL A 700 -15.19 1.05 23.61
CA VAL A 700 -14.53 1.96 22.66
C VAL A 700 -13.20 1.39 22.19
N ALA A 701 -12.39 0.84 23.09
CA ALA A 701 -11.16 0.15 22.71
C ALA A 701 -11.42 -0.98 21.70
N VAL A 702 -12.50 -1.77 21.88
CA VAL A 702 -12.87 -2.85 20.95
C VAL A 702 -13.47 -2.33 19.64
N ILE A 703 -14.31 -1.29 19.67
CA ILE A 703 -14.92 -0.64 18.50
C ILE A 703 -13.86 -0.02 17.58
N PHE A 704 -12.78 0.52 18.15
CA PHE A 704 -11.69 1.16 17.38
C PHE A 704 -10.52 0.23 17.04
N GLY A 705 -10.35 -0.90 17.74
CA GLY A 705 -9.36 -1.94 17.39
C GLY A 705 -8.19 -2.11 18.37
N HIS A 706 -8.23 -1.43 19.52
CA HIS A 706 -7.11 -1.20 20.43
C HIS A 706 -7.01 -2.26 21.53
N VAL A 707 -6.62 -3.48 21.16
CA VAL A 707 -6.45 -4.62 22.09
C VAL A 707 -5.56 -4.28 23.29
N HIS A 708 -4.48 -3.52 23.10
CA HIS A 708 -3.55 -3.11 24.15
C HIS A 708 -4.21 -2.23 25.23
N ILE A 709 -5.19 -1.40 24.85
CA ILE A 709 -5.99 -0.63 25.82
C ILE A 709 -6.93 -1.56 26.59
N LEU A 710 -7.65 -2.47 25.91
CA LEU A 710 -8.51 -3.45 26.58
C LEU A 710 -7.72 -4.30 27.59
N GLU A 711 -6.55 -4.79 27.20
CA GLU A 711 -5.67 -5.60 28.04
C GLU A 711 -5.13 -4.84 29.26
N TRP A 712 -4.76 -3.56 29.11
CA TRP A 712 -4.37 -2.73 30.24
C TRP A 712 -5.55 -2.45 31.18
N LEU A 713 -6.71 -2.03 30.65
CA LEU A 713 -7.92 -1.80 31.45
C LEU A 713 -8.33 -3.07 32.22
N ARG A 714 -8.25 -4.25 31.58
CA ARG A 714 -8.49 -5.55 32.22
C ARG A 714 -7.54 -5.78 33.41
N GLN A 715 -6.25 -5.58 33.21
CA GLN A 715 -5.24 -5.85 34.24
C GLN A 715 -5.37 -4.87 35.42
N GLU A 716 -5.53 -3.58 35.13
CA GLU A 716 -5.59 -2.49 36.09
C GLU A 716 -6.90 -2.46 36.91
N TYR A 717 -8.03 -2.82 36.29
CA TYR A 717 -9.36 -2.76 36.91
C TYR A 717 -10.01 -4.14 37.14
N HIS A 718 -9.23 -5.22 36.96
CA HIS A 718 -9.65 -6.62 37.16
C HIS A 718 -10.96 -7.00 36.44
N ILE A 719 -11.14 -6.50 35.22
CA ILE A 719 -12.38 -6.65 34.44
C ILE A 719 -12.51 -8.10 33.97
N ASN A 720 -13.63 -8.75 34.25
CA ASN A 720 -13.96 -10.01 33.56
C ASN A 720 -14.48 -9.70 32.15
N VAL A 721 -13.58 -9.74 31.16
CA VAL A 721 -13.86 -9.48 29.74
C VAL A 721 -14.93 -10.42 29.18
N ALA A 722 -14.94 -11.70 29.56
CA ALA A 722 -15.89 -12.69 29.05
C ALA A 722 -17.36 -12.37 29.47
N SER A 723 -17.57 -11.91 30.70
CA SER A 723 -18.91 -11.53 31.20
C SER A 723 -19.20 -10.02 31.06
N PHE A 724 -18.37 -9.26 30.36
CA PHE A 724 -18.48 -7.80 30.34
C PHE A 724 -19.78 -7.34 29.66
N LYS A 725 -20.63 -6.60 30.40
CA LYS A 725 -21.98 -6.18 29.98
C LYS A 725 -22.86 -7.31 29.39
N ASN A 726 -22.67 -8.56 29.83
CA ASN A 726 -23.26 -9.78 29.24
C ASN A 726 -22.64 -10.21 27.90
N GLY A 727 -21.32 -10.09 27.75
CA GLY A 727 -20.57 -10.70 26.65
C GLY A 727 -20.54 -9.89 25.34
N VAL A 728 -20.81 -8.59 25.38
CA VAL A 728 -21.06 -7.76 24.17
C VAL A 728 -19.83 -7.51 23.28
N LEU A 729 -18.62 -7.68 23.81
CA LEU A 729 -17.39 -7.21 23.15
C LEU A 729 -17.11 -7.89 21.79
N PRO A 730 -17.29 -9.22 21.61
CA PRO A 730 -17.15 -9.85 20.29
C PRO A 730 -18.17 -9.33 19.27
N PHE A 731 -19.39 -8.96 19.69
CA PHE A 731 -20.42 -8.43 18.79
C PHE A 731 -20.05 -7.05 18.25
N TYR A 732 -19.51 -6.15 19.08
CA TYR A 732 -18.91 -4.90 18.60
C TYR A 732 -17.68 -5.15 17.71
N ALA A 733 -16.81 -6.10 18.07
CA ALA A 733 -15.66 -6.44 17.24
C ALA A 733 -16.06 -6.99 15.85
N ALA A 734 -17.18 -7.73 15.78
CA ALA A 734 -17.79 -8.17 14.53
C ALA A 734 -18.40 -6.99 13.76
N GLN A 735 -19.24 -6.18 14.40
CA GLN A 735 -19.96 -5.06 13.78
C GLN A 735 -19.02 -4.01 13.15
N TYR A 736 -17.95 -3.63 13.86
CA TYR A 736 -17.00 -2.59 13.42
C TYR A 736 -15.77 -3.15 12.67
N ASN A 737 -15.88 -4.35 12.08
CA ASN A 737 -14.85 -4.99 11.26
C ASN A 737 -13.47 -5.18 11.94
N ARG A 738 -13.43 -5.39 13.26
CA ARG A 738 -12.18 -5.50 14.03
C ARG A 738 -11.73 -6.96 14.14
N LEU A 739 -11.42 -7.56 12.98
CA LEU A 739 -11.01 -8.98 12.86
C LEU A 739 -9.90 -9.38 13.84
N TYR A 740 -8.91 -8.52 14.09
CA TYR A 740 -7.84 -8.79 15.06
C TYR A 740 -8.35 -8.81 16.51
N CYS A 741 -9.17 -7.83 16.91
CA CYS A 741 -9.84 -7.84 18.22
C CYS A 741 -10.76 -9.06 18.37
N LEU A 742 -11.54 -9.41 17.35
CA LEU A 742 -12.44 -10.55 17.41
C LEU A 742 -11.66 -11.87 17.60
N LYS A 743 -10.58 -12.06 16.84
CA LYS A 743 -9.64 -13.18 17.03
C LYS A 743 -9.03 -13.20 18.43
N HIS A 744 -8.58 -12.04 18.92
CA HIS A 744 -8.03 -11.92 20.27
C HIS A 744 -9.06 -12.26 21.36
N LEU A 745 -10.29 -11.78 21.21
CA LEU A 745 -11.39 -12.04 22.14
C LEU A 745 -11.76 -13.53 22.16
N LEU A 746 -12.05 -14.14 21.00
CA LEU A 746 -12.49 -15.53 20.94
C LEU A 746 -11.37 -16.55 21.26
N ASN A 747 -10.10 -16.21 21.02
CA ASN A 747 -8.99 -17.13 21.31
C ASN A 747 -8.50 -17.07 22.78
N ASN A 748 -8.64 -15.94 23.47
CA ASN A 748 -8.10 -15.75 24.83
C ASN A 748 -9.17 -15.76 25.94
N TYR A 749 -10.46 -15.72 25.60
CA TYR A 749 -11.56 -15.64 26.55
C TYR A 749 -12.68 -16.61 26.19
N SER A 750 -13.35 -17.15 27.20
CA SER A 750 -14.47 -18.09 27.06
C SER A 750 -15.77 -17.34 26.71
N PHE A 751 -15.89 -16.90 25.46
CA PHE A 751 -17.16 -16.48 24.85
C PHE A 751 -17.82 -17.66 24.15
N ASP A 752 -19.15 -17.74 24.16
CA ASP A 752 -19.88 -18.63 23.26
C ASP A 752 -20.04 -17.92 21.89
N ILE A 753 -19.88 -18.68 20.80
CA ILE A 753 -20.02 -18.17 19.42
C ILE A 753 -21.50 -18.23 18.99
N SER A 754 -22.31 -19.05 19.66
CA SER A 754 -23.76 -19.18 19.47
C SER A 754 -24.59 -18.19 20.29
N ASP A 755 -23.97 -17.41 21.18
CA ASP A 755 -24.63 -16.32 21.90
C ASP A 755 -25.30 -15.34 20.93
N ILE A 756 -26.43 -14.78 21.36
CA ILE A 756 -27.24 -13.83 20.60
C ILE A 756 -27.25 -12.45 21.26
N TYR A 757 -27.04 -11.42 20.44
CA TYR A 757 -27.11 -10.02 20.86
C TYR A 757 -28.29 -9.32 20.19
N ALA A 758 -28.99 -8.46 20.93
CA ALA A 758 -30.04 -7.61 20.38
C ALA A 758 -29.40 -6.41 19.69
N THR A 759 -29.47 -6.37 18.36
CA THR A 759 -28.98 -5.24 17.56
C THR A 759 -30.03 -4.12 17.47
N LEU A 760 -29.72 -3.01 16.78
CA LEU A 760 -30.58 -1.81 16.73
C LEU A 760 -31.95 -2.02 16.06
N ASP A 761 -32.17 -3.15 15.37
CA ASP A 761 -33.48 -3.57 14.83
C ASP A 761 -34.17 -4.66 15.67
N ASP A 762 -33.76 -4.82 16.94
CA ASP A 762 -34.19 -5.85 17.90
C ASP A 762 -34.05 -7.30 17.38
N THR A 763 -33.28 -7.52 16.31
CA THR A 763 -32.94 -8.87 15.87
C THR A 763 -31.94 -9.50 16.85
N GLN A 764 -32.35 -10.64 17.42
CA GLN A 764 -31.47 -11.50 18.21
C GLN A 764 -30.51 -12.18 17.24
N SER A 765 -29.28 -11.67 17.15
CA SER A 765 -28.32 -11.98 16.09
C SER A 765 -27.03 -12.53 16.67
N THR A 766 -26.51 -13.61 16.06
CA THR A 766 -25.20 -14.17 16.40
C THR A 766 -24.05 -13.34 15.80
N LEU A 767 -22.81 -13.65 16.19
CA LEU A 767 -21.62 -13.02 15.59
C LEU A 767 -21.57 -13.18 14.06
N LEU A 768 -22.01 -14.33 13.55
CA LEU A 768 -22.06 -14.59 12.11
C LEU A 768 -23.19 -13.82 11.43
N HIS A 769 -24.36 -13.66 12.08
CA HIS A 769 -25.44 -12.82 11.56
C HIS A 769 -24.99 -11.36 11.41
N ILE A 770 -24.35 -10.78 12.42
CA ILE A 770 -23.80 -9.42 12.34
C ILE A 770 -22.74 -9.32 11.23
N ALA A 771 -21.76 -10.23 11.18
CA ALA A 771 -20.72 -10.21 10.15
C ALA A 771 -21.27 -10.29 8.72
N CYS A 772 -22.35 -11.06 8.50
CA CYS A 772 -23.03 -11.16 7.22
C CYS A 772 -23.86 -9.90 6.89
N GLN A 773 -24.50 -9.27 7.88
CA GLN A 773 -25.30 -8.04 7.70
C GLN A 773 -24.44 -6.80 7.41
N GLU A 774 -23.29 -6.67 8.07
CA GLU A 774 -22.40 -5.52 7.91
C GLU A 774 -21.40 -5.71 6.76
N GLY A 775 -21.39 -6.88 6.11
CA GLY A 775 -20.61 -7.15 4.89
C GLY A 775 -19.15 -7.57 5.11
N HIS A 776 -18.76 -7.92 6.34
CA HIS A 776 -17.37 -8.14 6.74
C HIS A 776 -16.85 -9.54 6.37
N PHE A 777 -16.63 -9.77 5.08
CA PHE A 777 -16.23 -11.07 4.51
C PHE A 777 -15.06 -11.76 5.24
N ALA A 778 -14.02 -11.02 5.65
CA ALA A 778 -12.88 -11.59 6.37
C ALA A 778 -13.23 -12.08 7.78
N ILE A 779 -14.27 -11.53 8.41
CA ILE A 779 -14.84 -12.02 9.67
C ILE A 779 -15.73 -13.24 9.42
N VAL A 780 -16.55 -13.22 8.35
CA VAL A 780 -17.34 -14.40 7.94
C VAL A 780 -16.43 -15.60 7.73
N LEU A 781 -15.37 -15.48 6.91
CA LEU A 781 -14.41 -16.56 6.66
C LEU A 781 -13.79 -17.11 7.96
N TYR A 782 -13.43 -16.23 8.90
CA TYR A 782 -12.89 -16.65 10.19
C TYR A 782 -13.96 -17.39 11.02
N LEU A 783 -15.16 -16.84 11.19
CA LEU A 783 -16.22 -17.46 11.97
C LEU A 783 -16.68 -18.80 11.37
N THR A 784 -16.85 -18.91 10.05
CA THR A 784 -17.19 -20.18 9.38
C THR A 784 -16.08 -21.22 9.46
N SER A 785 -14.83 -20.83 9.74
CA SER A 785 -13.72 -21.77 9.99
C SER A 785 -13.68 -22.33 11.41
N LEU A 786 -14.47 -21.79 12.34
CA LEU A 786 -14.54 -22.26 13.73
C LEU A 786 -15.55 -23.41 13.86
N PRO A 787 -15.15 -24.61 14.34
CA PRO A 787 -16.04 -25.78 14.42
C PRO A 787 -17.29 -25.65 15.31
N GLN A 788 -17.44 -24.55 16.04
CA GLN A 788 -18.56 -24.27 16.95
C GLN A 788 -19.52 -23.20 16.40
N CYS A 789 -19.32 -22.75 15.16
CA CYS A 789 -20.16 -21.72 14.54
C CYS A 789 -21.39 -22.36 13.87
N ASP A 790 -22.59 -22.10 14.39
CA ASP A 790 -23.84 -22.54 13.74
C ASP A 790 -24.22 -21.60 12.59
N ILE A 791 -23.98 -22.10 11.37
CA ILE A 791 -24.31 -21.41 10.11
C ILE A 791 -25.82 -21.53 9.79
N SER A 792 -26.52 -22.50 10.39
CA SER A 792 -27.96 -22.72 10.21
C SER A 792 -28.85 -21.87 11.13
N ALA A 793 -28.24 -21.16 12.08
CA ALA A 793 -28.91 -20.32 13.05
C ALA A 793 -29.87 -19.30 12.41
N LYS A 794 -30.96 -19.00 13.14
CA LYS A 794 -31.97 -18.02 12.77
C LYS A 794 -32.07 -16.89 13.80
N THR A 795 -32.31 -15.68 13.30
CA THR A 795 -32.61 -14.52 14.15
C THR A 795 -34.05 -14.58 14.68
N SER A 796 -34.42 -13.67 15.59
CA SER A 796 -35.79 -13.52 16.11
C SER A 796 -36.87 -13.24 15.04
N ASN A 797 -36.50 -12.78 13.83
CA ASN A 797 -37.42 -12.64 12.70
C ASN A 797 -37.35 -13.82 11.69
N GLY A 798 -36.61 -14.88 12.01
CA GLY A 798 -36.48 -16.08 11.18
C GLY A 798 -35.46 -16.00 10.05
N SER A 799 -34.81 -14.84 9.87
CA SER A 799 -33.74 -14.65 8.88
C SER A 799 -32.53 -15.52 9.17
N THR A 800 -31.86 -15.94 8.10
CA THR A 800 -30.59 -16.69 8.14
C THR A 800 -29.43 -15.85 7.63
N VAL A 801 -28.20 -16.36 7.76
CA VAL A 801 -26.99 -15.77 7.17
C VAL A 801 -27.15 -15.42 5.68
N LEU A 802 -27.92 -16.20 4.90
CA LEU A 802 -28.20 -15.92 3.48
C LEU A 802 -29.01 -14.62 3.28
N HIS A 803 -30.02 -14.38 4.14
CA HIS A 803 -30.84 -13.17 4.09
C HIS A 803 -29.98 -11.93 4.42
N LEU A 804 -29.16 -12.02 5.47
CA LEU A 804 -28.30 -10.93 5.92
C LEU A 804 -27.16 -10.63 4.93
N SER A 805 -26.67 -11.65 4.20
CA SER A 805 -25.73 -11.48 3.08
C SER A 805 -26.34 -10.75 1.88
N CYS A 806 -27.67 -10.79 1.73
CA CYS A 806 -28.39 -9.97 0.76
C CYS A 806 -28.56 -8.54 1.27
N LYS A 807 -28.83 -8.34 2.58
CA LYS A 807 -28.90 -7.04 3.27
C LYS A 807 -27.58 -6.25 3.14
N SER A 808 -26.41 -6.90 3.33
CA SER A 808 -25.09 -6.30 3.07
C SER A 808 -24.74 -6.10 1.59
N ARG A 809 -25.58 -6.60 0.67
CA ARG A 809 -25.34 -6.61 -0.79
C ARG A 809 -24.04 -7.34 -1.20
N SER A 810 -23.46 -8.16 -0.31
CA SER A 810 -22.14 -8.76 -0.45
C SER A 810 -22.18 -10.13 -1.14
N LEU A 811 -22.09 -10.12 -2.48
CA LEU A 811 -22.01 -11.35 -3.27
C LEU A 811 -20.87 -12.31 -2.84
N PRO A 812 -19.67 -11.87 -2.44
CA PRO A 812 -18.61 -12.78 -1.98
C PRO A 812 -18.99 -13.58 -0.71
N ILE A 813 -19.69 -12.95 0.24
CA ILE A 813 -20.21 -13.65 1.43
C ILE A 813 -21.25 -14.69 1.00
N LEU A 814 -22.20 -14.29 0.16
CA LEU A 814 -23.26 -15.20 -0.29
C LEU A 814 -22.71 -16.39 -1.08
N LYS A 815 -21.73 -16.17 -1.96
CA LYS A 815 -21.02 -17.24 -2.69
C LYS A 815 -20.38 -18.23 -1.72
N HIS A 816 -19.53 -17.76 -0.80
CA HIS A 816 -18.88 -18.61 0.21
C HIS A 816 -19.90 -19.44 1.01
N LEU A 817 -20.99 -18.82 1.46
CA LEU A 817 -22.04 -19.50 2.22
C LEU A 817 -22.82 -20.55 1.42
N VAL A 818 -23.02 -20.35 0.11
CA VAL A 818 -23.73 -21.32 -0.75
C VAL A 818 -22.79 -22.41 -1.26
N GLU A 819 -21.58 -22.05 -1.71
CA GLU A 819 -20.63 -22.94 -2.37
C GLU A 819 -19.95 -23.89 -1.39
N GLU A 820 -19.47 -23.41 -0.24
CA GLU A 820 -18.79 -24.27 0.76
C GLU A 820 -19.80 -24.99 1.67
N HIS A 821 -20.87 -24.30 2.09
CA HIS A 821 -21.81 -24.80 3.12
C HIS A 821 -23.16 -25.29 2.58
N GLN A 822 -23.38 -25.27 1.25
CA GLN A 822 -24.52 -25.91 0.56
C GLN A 822 -25.90 -25.46 1.09
N LEU A 823 -26.02 -24.19 1.49
CA LEU A 823 -27.22 -23.65 2.12
C LEU A 823 -28.37 -23.42 1.12
N ASP A 824 -29.59 -23.76 1.53
CA ASP A 824 -30.81 -23.63 0.72
C ASP A 824 -31.20 -22.17 0.47
N LEU A 825 -31.05 -21.71 -0.78
CA LEU A 825 -31.46 -20.38 -1.24
C LEU A 825 -32.99 -20.15 -1.30
N THR A 826 -33.81 -21.18 -1.11
CA THR A 826 -35.28 -21.09 -1.07
C THR A 826 -35.85 -20.86 0.34
N ILE A 827 -34.99 -20.96 1.36
CA ILE A 827 -35.39 -20.83 2.78
C ILE A 827 -36.04 -19.48 3.07
N LYS A 828 -37.07 -19.49 3.93
CA LYS A 828 -37.85 -18.31 4.29
C LYS A 828 -37.64 -17.82 5.72
N ASP A 829 -37.80 -16.51 5.91
CA ASP A 829 -37.95 -15.84 7.20
C ASP A 829 -39.42 -15.89 7.69
N TYR A 830 -39.75 -15.22 8.80
CA TYR A 830 -41.12 -15.16 9.33
C TYR A 830 -42.04 -14.19 8.56
N ASN A 831 -41.48 -13.27 7.76
CA ASN A 831 -42.23 -12.45 6.79
C ASN A 831 -42.48 -13.21 5.48
N GLY A 832 -42.10 -14.50 5.39
CA GLY A 832 -42.24 -15.32 4.19
C GLY A 832 -41.29 -14.93 3.05
N MET A 833 -40.42 -13.94 3.28
CA MET A 833 -39.38 -13.52 2.36
C MET A 833 -38.29 -14.60 2.31
N ALA A 834 -37.54 -14.60 1.22
CA ALA A 834 -36.41 -15.51 0.97
C ALA A 834 -35.22 -14.66 0.47
N PRO A 835 -33.99 -15.17 0.41
CA PRO A 835 -32.81 -14.40 -0.04
C PRO A 835 -33.03 -13.60 -1.34
N VAL A 836 -33.72 -14.17 -2.35
CA VAL A 836 -34.07 -13.45 -3.60
C VAL A 836 -34.98 -12.24 -3.39
N HIS A 837 -35.91 -12.28 -2.43
CA HIS A 837 -36.80 -11.17 -2.10
C HIS A 837 -36.00 -10.03 -1.45
N VAL A 838 -35.15 -10.33 -0.47
CA VAL A 838 -34.26 -9.35 0.18
C VAL A 838 -33.30 -8.73 -0.84
N ALA A 839 -32.71 -9.52 -1.73
CA ALA A 839 -31.83 -9.02 -2.78
C ALA A 839 -32.52 -8.11 -3.80
N CYS A 840 -33.82 -8.31 -4.06
CA CYS A 840 -34.64 -7.41 -4.87
C CYS A 840 -35.01 -6.11 -4.12
N GLU A 841 -35.26 -6.20 -2.80
CA GLU A 841 -35.54 -5.05 -1.95
C GLU A 841 -34.32 -4.12 -1.86
N GLU A 842 -33.13 -4.72 -1.67
CA GLU A 842 -31.83 -4.04 -1.60
C GLU A 842 -31.25 -3.62 -2.96
N GLY A 843 -31.89 -3.95 -4.08
CA GLY A 843 -31.43 -3.56 -5.41
C GLY A 843 -30.14 -4.24 -5.90
N SER A 844 -29.68 -5.31 -5.25
CA SER A 844 -28.42 -5.99 -5.59
C SER A 844 -28.56 -6.93 -6.79
N LEU A 845 -28.52 -6.36 -8.00
CA LEU A 845 -28.66 -7.12 -9.27
C LEU A 845 -27.65 -8.27 -9.40
N SER A 846 -26.43 -8.12 -8.89
CA SER A 846 -25.40 -9.17 -8.92
C SER A 846 -25.78 -10.37 -8.05
N ILE A 847 -26.38 -10.14 -6.88
CA ILE A 847 -26.94 -11.18 -6.02
C ILE A 847 -28.20 -11.79 -6.63
N VAL A 848 -29.15 -10.98 -7.14
CA VAL A 848 -30.37 -11.50 -7.77
C VAL A 848 -30.05 -12.41 -8.96
N LYS A 849 -29.04 -12.04 -9.77
CA LYS A 849 -28.49 -12.92 -10.82
C LYS A 849 -27.99 -14.24 -10.24
N TYR A 850 -27.02 -14.17 -9.33
CA TYR A 850 -26.42 -15.37 -8.73
C TYR A 850 -27.47 -16.32 -8.14
N ILE A 851 -28.40 -15.81 -7.33
CA ILE A 851 -29.46 -16.60 -6.69
C ILE A 851 -30.36 -17.29 -7.72
N ILE A 852 -30.75 -16.60 -8.80
CA ILE A 852 -31.62 -17.15 -9.86
C ILE A 852 -30.86 -18.14 -10.77
N ASP A 853 -29.57 -17.91 -10.99
CA ASP A 853 -28.74 -18.76 -11.85
C ASP A 853 -28.23 -20.03 -11.12
N HIS A 854 -28.25 -20.06 -9.78
CA HIS A 854 -27.72 -21.17 -8.94
C HIS A 854 -28.79 -21.87 -8.07
N SER A 855 -30.08 -21.62 -8.27
CA SER A 855 -31.16 -22.25 -7.50
C SER A 855 -32.38 -22.58 -8.36
N PRO A 856 -33.04 -23.75 -8.19
CA PRO A 856 -34.26 -24.13 -8.90
C PRO A 856 -35.52 -23.42 -8.35
N LEU A 857 -35.38 -22.16 -7.93
CA LEU A 857 -36.45 -21.40 -7.29
C LEU A 857 -37.48 -20.89 -8.31
N SER A 858 -38.74 -20.82 -7.87
CA SER A 858 -39.82 -20.24 -8.68
C SER A 858 -39.81 -18.72 -8.54
N LEU A 859 -39.76 -17.99 -9.66
CA LEU A 859 -39.93 -16.53 -9.67
C LEU A 859 -41.34 -16.08 -9.27
N ASP A 860 -42.29 -17.02 -9.22
CA ASP A 860 -43.68 -16.85 -8.79
C ASP A 860 -43.84 -17.08 -7.28
N MET A 861 -42.76 -17.35 -6.54
CA MET A 861 -42.80 -17.41 -5.07
C MET A 861 -43.17 -16.05 -4.49
N THR A 862 -44.00 -16.02 -3.43
CA THR A 862 -44.42 -14.79 -2.75
C THR A 862 -43.91 -14.72 -1.32
N ASP A 863 -43.86 -13.53 -0.74
CA ASP A 863 -43.77 -13.32 0.72
C ASP A 863 -45.15 -13.44 1.42
N SER A 864 -45.20 -13.12 2.72
CA SER A 864 -46.44 -13.12 3.53
C SER A 864 -47.37 -11.92 3.26
N PHE A 865 -47.12 -11.12 2.22
CA PHE A 865 -48.00 -10.07 1.71
C PHE A 865 -48.43 -10.33 0.24
N GLY A 866 -48.16 -11.53 -0.29
CA GLY A 866 -48.41 -11.88 -1.69
C GLY A 866 -47.40 -11.29 -2.68
N ARG A 867 -46.34 -10.60 -2.22
CA ARG A 867 -45.38 -9.93 -3.11
C ARG A 867 -44.36 -10.93 -3.67
N THR A 868 -44.26 -11.01 -5.00
CA THR A 868 -43.17 -11.75 -5.68
C THR A 868 -41.88 -10.91 -5.72
N PRO A 869 -40.71 -11.49 -6.06
CA PRO A 869 -39.48 -10.72 -6.26
C PRO A 869 -39.62 -9.57 -7.27
N LEU A 870 -40.50 -9.70 -8.27
CA LEU A 870 -40.80 -8.63 -9.23
C LEU A 870 -41.56 -7.46 -8.57
N LEU A 871 -42.56 -7.76 -7.73
CA LEU A 871 -43.34 -6.75 -7.03
C LEU A 871 -42.48 -6.00 -5.99
N ILE A 872 -41.55 -6.70 -5.33
CA ILE A 872 -40.56 -6.09 -4.42
C ILE A 872 -39.54 -5.25 -5.20
N ALA A 873 -39.02 -5.72 -6.34
CA ALA A 873 -38.11 -4.93 -7.17
C ALA A 873 -38.76 -3.63 -7.69
N ALA A 874 -40.08 -3.63 -7.95
CA ALA A 874 -40.84 -2.42 -8.30
C ALA A 874 -41.09 -1.49 -7.10
N PHE A 875 -41.35 -2.05 -5.91
CA PHE A 875 -41.47 -1.27 -4.67
C PHE A 875 -40.16 -0.52 -4.37
N SER A 876 -39.02 -1.19 -4.51
CA SER A 876 -37.67 -0.61 -4.37
C SER A 876 -37.17 0.13 -5.62
N LYS A 877 -38.03 0.37 -6.63
CA LYS A 877 -37.75 1.15 -7.85
C LYS A 877 -36.57 0.63 -8.72
N ASN A 878 -36.20 -0.64 -8.62
CA ASN A 878 -35.01 -1.21 -9.25
C ASN A 878 -35.25 -1.74 -10.68
N LEU A 879 -35.40 -0.82 -11.65
CA LEU A 879 -35.58 -1.16 -13.07
C LEU A 879 -34.54 -2.16 -13.65
N PRO A 880 -33.24 -2.14 -13.29
CA PRO A 880 -32.28 -3.14 -13.79
C PRO A 880 -32.62 -4.57 -13.37
N ILE A 881 -33.14 -4.77 -12.16
CA ILE A 881 -33.61 -6.08 -11.66
C ILE A 881 -34.90 -6.47 -12.38
N ILE A 882 -35.85 -5.55 -12.51
CA ILE A 882 -37.10 -5.78 -13.24
C ILE A 882 -36.85 -6.25 -14.67
N ARG A 883 -35.91 -5.61 -15.38
CA ARG A 883 -35.48 -6.02 -16.72
C ARG A 883 -34.89 -7.43 -16.74
N TYR A 884 -34.09 -7.80 -15.73
CA TYR A 884 -33.52 -9.14 -15.62
C TYR A 884 -34.59 -10.21 -15.29
N LEU A 885 -35.47 -9.97 -14.31
CA LEU A 885 -36.59 -10.85 -13.97
C LEU A 885 -37.51 -11.08 -15.17
N ASN A 886 -37.85 -10.02 -15.90
CA ASN A 886 -38.65 -10.11 -17.12
C ASN A 886 -37.93 -10.91 -18.22
N SER A 887 -36.60 -10.78 -18.34
CA SER A 887 -35.80 -11.61 -19.27
C SER A 887 -35.74 -13.10 -18.89
N LYS A 888 -36.07 -13.44 -17.65
CA LYS A 888 -36.24 -14.81 -17.15
C LYS A 888 -37.70 -15.30 -17.23
N ASN A 889 -38.59 -14.55 -17.88
CA ASN A 889 -40.03 -14.86 -18.04
C ASN A 889 -40.79 -14.99 -16.70
N CYS A 890 -40.49 -14.16 -15.71
CA CYS A 890 -41.27 -14.10 -14.46
C CYS A 890 -42.76 -13.77 -14.72
N ASN A 891 -43.67 -14.32 -13.90
CA ASN A 891 -45.10 -14.11 -14.07
C ASN A 891 -45.57 -12.71 -13.60
N ILE A 892 -45.65 -11.79 -14.56
CA ILE A 892 -46.08 -10.40 -14.35
C ILE A 892 -47.57 -10.24 -13.95
N SER A 893 -48.36 -11.32 -13.96
CA SER A 893 -49.81 -11.29 -13.66
C SER A 893 -50.15 -11.53 -12.18
N ILE A 894 -49.17 -11.91 -11.36
CA ILE A 894 -49.36 -12.10 -9.92
C ILE A 894 -49.59 -10.74 -9.24
N LEU A 895 -50.51 -10.72 -8.28
CA LEU A 895 -50.89 -9.56 -7.49
C LEU A 895 -50.48 -9.77 -6.02
N ASP A 896 -50.20 -8.69 -5.30
CA ASP A 896 -50.10 -8.72 -3.84
C ASP A 896 -51.49 -8.90 -3.16
N ASP A 897 -51.52 -9.05 -1.84
CA ASP A 897 -52.77 -9.24 -1.07
C ASP A 897 -53.76 -8.05 -1.15
N LYS A 898 -53.36 -6.90 -1.72
CA LYS A 898 -54.22 -5.73 -1.98
C LYS A 898 -54.69 -5.68 -3.44
N GLY A 899 -54.24 -6.61 -4.27
CA GLY A 899 -54.50 -6.64 -5.71
C GLY A 899 -53.55 -5.75 -6.52
N PHE A 900 -52.45 -5.28 -5.94
CA PHE A 900 -51.47 -4.49 -6.68
C PHE A 900 -50.61 -5.40 -7.55
N ASN A 901 -50.56 -5.08 -8.84
CA ASN A 901 -49.52 -5.57 -9.75
C ASN A 901 -48.34 -4.58 -9.81
N VAL A 902 -47.36 -4.91 -10.65
CA VAL A 902 -46.11 -4.14 -10.82
C VAL A 902 -46.34 -2.67 -11.21
N ILE A 903 -47.40 -2.35 -11.97
CA ILE A 903 -47.71 -0.95 -12.36
C ILE A 903 -48.52 -0.20 -11.31
N HIS A 904 -49.36 -0.84 -10.50
CA HIS A 904 -49.96 -0.20 -9.32
C HIS A 904 -48.89 0.22 -8.31
N ILE A 905 -47.92 -0.66 -8.02
CA ILE A 905 -46.79 -0.37 -7.15
C ILE A 905 -45.95 0.77 -7.73
N SER A 906 -45.63 0.71 -9.03
CA SER A 906 -44.80 1.72 -9.70
C SER A 906 -45.47 3.10 -9.76
N ALA A 907 -46.79 3.17 -10.01
CA ALA A 907 -47.53 4.43 -10.01
C ALA A 907 -47.66 5.03 -8.61
N LYS A 908 -47.98 4.20 -7.60
CA LYS A 908 -47.99 4.65 -6.21
C LYS A 908 -46.59 5.13 -5.74
N GLY A 909 -45.54 4.49 -6.24
CA GLY A 909 -44.15 4.84 -5.95
C GLY A 909 -43.61 6.05 -6.72
N GLY A 910 -44.28 6.56 -7.75
CA GLY A 910 -43.75 7.62 -8.60
C GLY A 910 -42.61 7.17 -9.52
N SER A 911 -42.66 5.92 -10.02
CA SER A 911 -41.56 5.28 -10.77
C SER A 911 -41.81 5.26 -12.29
N LEU A 912 -41.65 6.43 -12.94
CA LEU A 912 -41.99 6.63 -14.36
C LEU A 912 -41.31 5.63 -15.31
N ASP A 913 -40.01 5.39 -15.18
CA ASP A 913 -39.28 4.50 -16.10
C ASP A 913 -39.74 3.03 -16.02
N ILE A 914 -40.22 2.60 -14.85
CA ILE A 914 -40.77 1.24 -14.66
C ILE A 914 -42.17 1.15 -15.30
N LEU A 915 -43.01 2.15 -15.07
CA LEU A 915 -44.32 2.25 -15.74
C LEU A 915 -44.17 2.25 -17.25
N ARG A 916 -43.29 3.09 -17.79
CA ARG A 916 -42.98 3.11 -19.23
C ARG A 916 -42.47 1.77 -19.72
N PHE A 917 -41.57 1.11 -19.00
CA PHE A 917 -41.12 -0.23 -19.37
C PHE A 917 -42.28 -1.24 -19.51
N PHE A 918 -43.26 -1.23 -18.61
CA PHE A 918 -44.42 -2.13 -18.66
C PHE A 918 -45.53 -1.69 -19.63
N VAL A 919 -45.75 -0.39 -19.81
CA VAL A 919 -46.84 0.17 -20.65
C VAL A 919 -46.39 0.38 -22.09
N ASP A 920 -45.25 1.03 -22.34
CA ASP A 920 -44.68 1.19 -23.70
C ASP A 920 -44.35 -0.20 -24.30
N GLY A 921 -43.88 -1.13 -23.45
CA GLY A 921 -43.64 -2.53 -23.79
C GLY A 921 -44.89 -3.40 -23.94
N ARG A 922 -46.09 -2.87 -23.64
CA ARG A 922 -47.40 -3.56 -23.69
C ARG A 922 -47.49 -4.83 -22.83
N TYR A 923 -46.67 -4.93 -21.79
CA TYR A 923 -46.68 -6.02 -20.82
C TYR A 923 -47.87 -5.91 -19.84
N CYS A 924 -48.35 -4.69 -19.55
CA CYS A 924 -49.49 -4.46 -18.66
C CYS A 924 -50.50 -3.47 -19.26
N ASN A 925 -51.78 -3.66 -18.95
CA ASN A 925 -52.85 -2.71 -19.27
C ASN A 925 -52.84 -1.55 -18.23
N PRO A 926 -52.68 -0.28 -18.62
CA PRO A 926 -52.72 0.84 -17.66
C PRO A 926 -54.08 1.01 -16.95
N ASP A 927 -55.17 0.57 -17.57
CA ASP A 927 -56.54 0.69 -17.02
C ASP A 927 -56.95 -0.46 -16.08
N ILE A 928 -56.01 -1.32 -15.67
CA ILE A 928 -56.27 -2.38 -14.69
C ILE A 928 -56.56 -1.80 -13.29
N THR A 929 -57.40 -2.48 -12.50
CA THR A 929 -57.80 -2.06 -11.16
C THR A 929 -57.36 -3.04 -10.07
N ASP A 930 -57.09 -2.52 -8.87
CA ASP A 930 -56.84 -3.30 -7.65
C ASP A 930 -58.13 -3.90 -7.05
N THR A 931 -58.02 -4.56 -5.88
CA THR A 931 -59.19 -5.09 -5.14
C THR A 931 -60.21 -4.03 -4.70
N SER A 932 -59.80 -2.75 -4.68
CA SER A 932 -60.61 -1.60 -4.28
C SER A 932 -61.19 -0.84 -5.49
N GLY A 933 -60.97 -1.31 -6.71
CA GLY A 933 -61.41 -0.66 -7.95
C GLY A 933 -60.58 0.56 -8.36
N ARG A 934 -59.39 0.77 -7.77
CA ARG A 934 -58.48 1.89 -8.09
C ARG A 934 -57.53 1.49 -9.20
N THR A 935 -57.29 2.38 -10.16
CA THR A 935 -56.28 2.21 -11.20
C THR A 935 -54.90 2.74 -10.76
N PRO A 936 -53.80 2.41 -11.46
CA PRO A 936 -52.50 3.05 -11.28
C PRO A 936 -52.57 4.59 -11.30
N LEU A 937 -53.34 5.18 -12.22
CA LEU A 937 -53.55 6.63 -12.32
C LEU A 937 -54.25 7.23 -11.09
N TYR A 938 -55.19 6.49 -10.47
CA TYR A 938 -55.76 6.92 -9.19
C TYR A 938 -54.69 6.94 -8.09
N LEU A 939 -53.78 5.97 -8.08
CA LEU A 939 -52.71 5.90 -7.08
C LEU A 939 -51.63 6.97 -7.28
N SER A 940 -51.23 7.30 -8.51
CA SER A 940 -50.30 8.42 -8.75
C SER A 940 -50.90 9.76 -8.34
N ALA A 941 -52.16 10.00 -8.69
CA ALA A 941 -52.90 11.20 -8.30
C ALA A 941 -53.11 11.30 -6.77
N GLN A 942 -53.30 10.18 -6.07
CA GLN A 942 -53.43 10.16 -4.60
C GLN A 942 -52.14 10.55 -3.88
N GLU A 943 -50.99 10.09 -4.37
CA GLU A 943 -49.68 10.35 -3.74
C GLU A 943 -48.96 11.59 -4.31
N GLY A 944 -49.54 12.26 -5.30
CA GLY A 944 -49.09 13.56 -5.84
C GLY A 944 -48.08 13.50 -6.99
N HIS A 945 -47.89 12.34 -7.64
CA HIS A 945 -46.88 12.13 -8.67
C HIS A 945 -47.32 12.67 -10.04
N LEU A 946 -47.16 13.98 -10.26
CA LEU A 946 -47.64 14.69 -11.47
C LEU A 946 -47.07 14.18 -12.81
N GLU A 947 -45.90 13.52 -12.80
CA GLU A 947 -45.25 12.98 -14.00
C GLU A 947 -45.78 11.58 -14.42
N ILE A 948 -46.79 11.06 -13.72
CA ILE A 948 -47.34 9.69 -13.86
C ILE A 948 -48.81 9.67 -14.29
#